data_AF-A0AA38FPB5-F1
#
_entry.id   AF-A0AA38FPB5-F1
#
_cell.length_a   1.000
_cell.length_b   1.000
_cell.length_c   1.000
_cell.angle_alpha   90.00
_cell.angle_beta   90.00
_cell.angle_gamma   90.00
#
_symmetry.space_group_name_H-M   'P 1'
#
loop_
_entity.id
_entity.type
_entity.pdbx_description
1 polymer ?
#
loop_
_entity_poly.entity_id
_entity_poly.type
_entity_poly.pdbx_seq_one_letter_code
_entity_poly.pdbx_strand_id
1 'polypeptide(L)'
;MQKMEYASNQVKAINDWKSLIIHQASVQLGEVPAHLKVMKDAADQLKQIMTNTIDMNTIVESNLRTLAEINKLSGEVLIAEHIVPNESVEKGKQLEFVVSFRLADLQNYVEEDADTLEVPNSLEGSLLMAQGRIDGATKHFTMNSISRLVALQSDIAKFESSLEDVEACIRVLDEGLLQFRIEKEVVAKTNGKILNYMFHKSLIIDGQRKLLMSASIHYPRSVPAMWPDLIAKAKEGGIDVIDTYVFWNGHEPTEGTYYFEDRFDLVKFVKIAQQAGLYVNLRIGPFIAAEWIFGGIPIWLHYIPGTVFRTNNEPFKKYVEKFTTYIVDLMKREKLFASQGGPIILAQIENEYGDMESNYGEGAKPYAMWAAKMALSQNIGVPWIMCQQYDAPDPVINTCNQFYCDQFTPNSYSKPKMWTENWTGWFKTFGSRNPHRPAEDIAYAVARFFQKGGSYQNYYMYHGGTNFARTSGGPFITTSYDYDAPIDEFGLLRQPKWGHLKELHEAIKLCDSALLHGEEKNLSLGSLQEANVYTGPGVCAAFLSNNDEEHDTDVNFQNRSYHLPAWSVSILPDCKNVAFNTAKVGAQTSMVEMQSVDIMSTNPLLEEESNAAMHWETFKEEVGALGNDVFTTNALIDQINTTKDTTDYLWYTTSLQVNEKEPFFSNGMLPVLIVESRGHAMHVFINHEFVGSASGNGDEIKFKYEKAIHLKAGKNDIAFLSMTVGLQNGGPYYDFVGAGISKVKLEGFEGGMIDLSSNAWTYQIGLLGEKLNLHLESGTANVQWEKAASPPKNQSLTWYKTRINAPHGNDPVALDMLSMGKGQAWLNGRMIGVYWPLPSSPFAGCPSKCNYRGKFSPNKCSTDCGNPTQRWYHVPRSWFKPTDNLLVLFEDKGGDPTQIRFVKRKLTNVCGFISEVHPPHLKYWKKTITNNVELENTARPSFHLQCPEESQISSIKFASFGNPQGTCGAFQKGSCHGIQSSSIVEKECIGRKFCSMTLSLEKFGDDPCPGALKSLAVEALCS
;
A
#
# COMPACT_ATOMS: atom_id res chain seq x y z
N MET A 1 -6.44 17.36 43.81
CA MET A 1 -7.87 17.20 44.16
C MET A 1 -8.72 16.76 42.96
N GLN A 2 -8.70 17.44 41.80
CA GLN A 2 -9.48 17.02 40.61
C GLN A 2 -9.16 15.59 40.07
N LYS A 3 -7.92 15.10 40.17
CA LYS A 3 -7.59 13.70 39.82
C LYS A 3 -8.14 12.65 40.82
N MET A 4 -8.35 13.03 42.09
CA MET A 4 -8.98 12.14 43.09
C MET A 4 -10.51 12.14 42.94
N GLU A 5 -11.08 13.24 42.51
CA GLU A 5 -12.52 13.35 42.20
C GLU A 5 -12.90 12.52 40.97
N TYR A 6 -12.02 12.48 39.95
CA TYR A 6 -12.18 11.60 38.78
C TYR A 6 -12.10 10.11 39.15
N ALA A 7 -11.15 9.71 40.01
CA ALA A 7 -11.03 8.33 40.49
C ALA A 7 -12.21 7.91 41.39
N SER A 8 -12.73 8.82 42.24
CA SER A 8 -13.91 8.58 43.07
C SER A 8 -15.18 8.37 42.24
N ASN A 9 -15.34 9.14 41.16
CA ASN A 9 -16.47 9.00 40.22
C ASN A 9 -16.41 7.70 39.40
N GLN A 10 -15.21 7.22 39.06
CA GLN A 10 -15.00 5.92 38.40
C GLN A 10 -15.35 4.75 39.32
N VAL A 11 -14.95 4.81 40.61
CA VAL A 11 -15.29 3.78 41.61
C VAL A 11 -16.79 3.75 41.89
N LYS A 12 -17.46 4.91 41.91
CA LYS A 12 -18.92 5.00 42.05
C LYS A 12 -19.65 4.38 40.85
N ALA A 13 -19.22 4.67 39.63
CA ALA A 13 -19.79 4.09 38.41
C ALA A 13 -19.65 2.55 38.35
N ILE A 14 -18.52 2.00 38.82
CA ILE A 14 -18.29 0.55 38.91
C ILE A 14 -19.21 -0.11 39.95
N ASN A 15 -19.47 0.56 41.07
CA ASN A 15 -20.37 0.05 42.12
C ASN A 15 -21.85 0.14 41.71
N ASP A 16 -22.23 1.16 40.94
CA ASP A 16 -23.56 1.28 40.35
C ASP A 16 -23.80 0.19 39.27
N TRP A 17 -22.78 -0.13 38.47
CA TRP A 17 -22.79 -1.25 37.52
C TRP A 17 -22.91 -2.61 38.20
N LYS A 18 -22.17 -2.84 39.29
CA LYS A 18 -22.31 -4.07 40.09
C LYS A 18 -23.71 -4.22 40.67
N SER A 19 -24.32 -3.15 41.16
CA SER A 19 -25.68 -3.18 41.71
C SER A 19 -26.74 -3.46 40.65
N LEU A 20 -26.55 -2.94 39.43
CA LEU A 20 -27.44 -3.21 38.29
C LEU A 20 -27.38 -4.68 37.84
N ILE A 21 -26.18 -5.27 37.80
CA ILE A 21 -25.96 -6.69 37.46
C ILE A 21 -26.55 -7.61 38.53
N ILE A 22 -26.38 -7.27 39.82
CA ILE A 22 -26.97 -8.03 40.93
C ILE A 22 -28.50 -7.94 40.90
N HIS A 23 -29.07 -6.76 40.57
CA HIS A 23 -30.51 -6.60 40.44
C HIS A 23 -31.08 -7.39 39.24
N GLN A 24 -30.42 -7.37 38.08
CA GLN A 24 -30.81 -8.16 36.91
C GLN A 24 -30.68 -9.68 37.16
N ALA A 25 -29.64 -10.12 37.88
CA ALA A 25 -29.48 -11.51 38.27
C ALA A 25 -30.57 -11.97 39.28
N SER A 26 -31.05 -11.07 40.14
CA SER A 26 -32.11 -11.39 41.12
C SER A 26 -33.53 -11.48 40.52
N VAL A 27 -33.75 -10.89 39.34
CA VAL A 27 -35.06 -10.89 38.64
C VAL A 27 -35.22 -12.11 37.71
N GLN A 28 -34.12 -12.76 37.30
CA GLN A 28 -34.16 -13.88 36.34
C GLN A 28 -34.05 -15.30 36.93
N LEU A 29 -33.89 -15.46 38.25
CA LEU A 29 -33.67 -16.77 38.88
C LEU A 29 -34.82 -17.16 39.81
N GLY A 30 -36.00 -17.34 39.24
CA GLY A 30 -37.04 -18.18 39.81
C GLY A 30 -36.77 -19.64 39.46
N GLU A 31 -36.52 -20.46 40.48
CA GLU A 31 -36.27 -21.91 40.48
C GLU A 31 -34.89 -22.39 39.98
N VAL A 32 -34.07 -22.86 40.93
CA VAL A 32 -32.71 -23.37 40.71
C VAL A 32 -32.71 -24.90 40.56
N PRO A 33 -32.24 -25.47 39.44
CA PRO A 33 -32.00 -26.90 39.31
C PRO A 33 -30.71 -27.36 40.02
N ALA A 34 -30.69 -28.63 40.45
CA ALA A 34 -29.72 -29.23 41.38
C ALA A 34 -28.21 -29.11 41.02
N HIS A 35 -27.84 -28.75 39.78
CA HIS A 35 -26.44 -28.61 39.37
C HIS A 35 -25.77 -27.30 39.81
N LEU A 36 -26.55 -26.27 40.15
CA LEU A 36 -26.02 -24.98 40.66
C LEU A 36 -25.79 -24.96 42.18
N LYS A 37 -26.28 -25.98 42.91
CA LYS A 37 -26.01 -26.16 44.34
C LYS A 37 -24.54 -26.52 44.59
N VAL A 38 -23.94 -27.30 43.69
CA VAL A 38 -22.52 -27.71 43.75
C VAL A 38 -21.59 -26.51 43.57
N MET A 39 -21.92 -25.57 42.68
CA MET A 39 -21.10 -24.37 42.48
C MET A 39 -21.21 -23.37 43.64
N LYS A 40 -22.37 -23.31 44.30
CA LYS A 40 -22.55 -22.49 45.50
C LYS A 40 -21.79 -23.07 46.70
N ASP A 41 -21.86 -24.39 46.89
CA ASP A 41 -21.12 -25.08 47.95
C ASP A 41 -19.60 -25.00 47.72
N ALA A 42 -19.13 -25.05 46.47
CA ALA A 42 -17.72 -24.84 46.11
C ALA A 42 -17.26 -23.39 46.32
N ALA A 43 -18.10 -22.41 46.01
CA ALA A 43 -17.81 -20.99 46.24
C ALA A 43 -17.78 -20.64 47.74
N ASP A 44 -18.65 -21.25 48.54
CA ASP A 44 -18.68 -21.08 50.00
C ASP A 44 -17.49 -21.79 50.68
N GLN A 45 -17.02 -22.94 50.15
CA GLN A 45 -15.76 -23.59 50.57
C GLN A 45 -14.52 -22.75 50.21
N LEU A 46 -14.46 -22.19 49.00
CA LEU A 46 -13.38 -21.27 48.60
C LEU A 46 -13.34 -20.01 49.48
N LYS A 47 -14.52 -19.51 49.86
CA LYS A 47 -14.64 -18.40 50.82
C LYS A 47 -14.10 -18.76 52.20
N GLN A 48 -14.29 -20.00 52.65
CA GLN A 48 -13.81 -20.48 53.95
C GLN A 48 -12.29 -20.77 53.96
N ILE A 49 -11.73 -21.15 52.80
CA ILE A 49 -10.28 -21.32 52.59
C ILE A 49 -9.56 -19.96 52.58
N MET A 50 -10.19 -18.91 52.04
CA MET A 50 -9.58 -17.58 51.98
C MET A 50 -9.54 -16.82 53.31
N THR A 51 -10.31 -17.23 54.33
CA THR A 51 -10.36 -16.51 55.63
C THR A 51 -9.52 -17.10 56.75
N ASN A 52 -8.92 -18.29 56.59
CA ASN A 52 -8.05 -18.88 57.60
C ASN A 52 -6.68 -19.20 57.01
N THR A 53 -5.63 -18.55 57.51
CA THR A 53 -4.23 -18.87 57.24
C THR A 53 -3.99 -20.37 57.48
N ILE A 54 -3.68 -21.19 56.45
CA ILE A 54 -3.01 -22.51 56.55
C ILE A 54 -2.71 -23.14 55.15
N ASP A 55 -1.47 -23.62 55.03
CA ASP A 55 -0.85 -24.74 54.27
C ASP A 55 -1.23 -25.05 52.79
N MET A 56 -0.23 -24.89 51.90
CA MET A 56 -0.26 -25.18 50.46
C MET A 56 -0.53 -26.64 50.09
N ASN A 57 -0.25 -27.61 50.97
CA ASN A 57 -0.51 -29.03 50.66
C ASN A 57 -2.01 -29.34 50.50
N THR A 58 -2.88 -28.58 51.17
CA THR A 58 -4.34 -28.73 51.10
C THR A 58 -4.92 -28.25 49.76
N ILE A 59 -4.26 -27.27 49.12
CA ILE A 59 -4.68 -26.68 47.83
C ILE A 59 -4.35 -27.64 46.67
N VAL A 60 -3.22 -28.33 46.74
CA VAL A 60 -2.79 -29.30 45.73
C VAL A 60 -3.70 -30.53 45.71
N GLU A 61 -4.09 -31.07 46.88
CA GLU A 61 -5.02 -32.21 46.94
C GLU A 61 -6.44 -31.86 46.49
N SER A 62 -6.92 -30.63 46.76
CA SER A 62 -8.24 -30.15 46.32
C SER A 62 -8.32 -29.98 44.80
N ASN A 63 -7.28 -29.42 44.19
CA ASN A 63 -7.22 -29.21 42.74
C ASN A 63 -7.11 -30.54 41.97
N LEU A 64 -6.41 -31.53 42.52
CA LEU A 64 -6.31 -32.88 41.93
C LEU A 64 -7.63 -33.65 41.98
N ARG A 65 -8.43 -33.50 43.05
CA ARG A 65 -9.78 -34.10 43.13
C ARG A 65 -10.76 -33.45 42.16
N THR A 66 -10.68 -32.14 41.99
CA THR A 66 -11.53 -31.38 41.04
C THR A 66 -11.22 -31.77 39.58
N LEU A 67 -9.95 -31.95 39.23
CA LEU A 67 -9.52 -32.46 37.91
C LEU A 67 -9.97 -33.92 37.65
N ALA A 68 -10.01 -34.75 38.69
CA ALA A 68 -10.49 -36.13 38.59
C ALA A 68 -12.01 -36.22 38.39
N GLU A 69 -12.79 -35.31 38.97
CA GLU A 69 -14.25 -35.23 38.74
C GLU A 69 -14.60 -34.68 37.35
N ILE A 70 -13.83 -33.70 36.84
CA ILE A 70 -13.99 -33.17 35.47
C ILE A 70 -13.71 -34.25 34.41
N ASN A 71 -12.69 -35.09 34.61
CA ASN A 71 -12.39 -36.22 33.73
C ASN A 71 -13.44 -37.36 33.78
N LYS A 72 -14.29 -37.40 34.81
CA LYS A 72 -15.37 -38.39 34.94
C LYS A 72 -16.66 -37.96 34.23
N LEU A 73 -16.78 -36.66 33.90
CA LEU A 73 -17.96 -36.06 33.26
C LEU A 73 -17.85 -35.92 31.73
N SER A 74 -16.68 -36.19 31.14
CA SER A 74 -16.41 -36.05 29.69
C SER A 74 -16.42 -37.37 28.90
N GLY A 75 -16.89 -38.47 29.49
CA GLY A 75 -17.05 -39.75 28.80
C GLY A 75 -18.37 -39.85 28.02
N GLU A 76 -18.29 -40.33 26.76
CA GLU A 76 -19.36 -40.65 25.79
C GLU A 76 -19.83 -39.40 24.98
N VAL A 77 -19.61 -39.30 23.66
CA VAL A 77 -20.12 -40.14 22.56
C VAL A 77 -19.24 -40.00 21.31
N LEU A 78 -18.71 -41.09 20.76
CA LEU A 78 -18.36 -41.23 19.34
C LEU A 78 -18.57 -42.70 18.94
N ILE A 79 -19.68 -42.98 18.22
CA ILE A 79 -19.93 -44.26 17.55
C ILE A 79 -19.60 -44.10 16.06
N ALA A 80 -18.82 -45.08 15.61
CA ALA A 80 -18.33 -45.49 14.29
C ALA A 80 -19.11 -45.14 12.99
N GLU A 81 -18.30 -44.67 12.02
CA GLU A 81 -18.02 -45.20 10.67
C GLU A 81 -19.13 -45.74 9.72
N HIS A 82 -19.10 -45.17 8.50
CA HIS A 82 -19.39 -45.86 7.24
C HIS A 82 -18.25 -45.58 6.24
N ILE A 83 -17.28 -46.49 6.11
CA ILE A 83 -16.46 -46.65 4.89
C ILE A 83 -16.21 -48.15 4.67
N VAL A 84 -16.53 -48.61 3.46
CA VAL A 84 -16.39 -49.96 2.90
C VAL A 84 -14.92 -50.19 2.45
N PRO A 85 -14.36 -51.41 2.57
CA PRO A 85 -12.95 -51.69 2.25
C PRO A 85 -12.74 -52.11 0.78
N ASN A 86 -11.54 -51.83 0.25
CA ASN A 86 -10.84 -52.62 -0.77
C ASN A 86 -9.39 -52.10 -0.81
N GLU A 87 -8.39 -52.79 -0.25
CA GLU A 87 -7.73 -54.06 -0.61
C GLU A 87 -6.32 -53.81 -1.16
N SER A 88 -5.38 -54.61 -0.63
CA SER A 88 -3.98 -54.85 -1.06
C SER A 88 -2.90 -53.80 -0.69
N VAL A 89 -2.25 -54.01 0.46
CA VAL A 89 -0.84 -53.66 0.65
C VAL A 89 -0.09 -54.90 1.12
N GLU A 90 0.87 -55.34 0.32
CA GLU A 90 1.81 -56.41 0.61
C GLU A 90 2.68 -56.09 1.83
N LYS A 91 2.90 -57.14 2.63
CA LYS A 91 3.84 -57.16 3.76
C LYS A 91 5.29 -57.11 3.26
N GLY A 92 6.08 -56.25 3.88
CA GLY A 92 7.51 -56.53 4.12
C GLY A 92 8.50 -55.55 3.50
N LYS A 93 8.66 -54.36 4.08
CA LYS A 93 9.95 -53.67 4.21
C LYS A 93 9.98 -52.88 5.53
N GLN A 94 10.85 -53.27 6.44
CA GLN A 94 11.26 -52.44 7.58
C GLN A 94 11.98 -51.20 7.03
N LEU A 95 11.56 -50.01 7.46
CA LEU A 95 12.30 -48.76 7.31
C LEU A 95 12.97 -48.46 8.66
N GLU A 96 14.28 -48.67 8.74
CA GLU A 96 15.11 -48.15 9.82
C GLU A 96 15.29 -46.64 9.64
N PHE A 97 14.94 -45.85 10.66
CA PHE A 97 15.38 -44.46 10.78
C PHE A 97 16.58 -44.43 11.74
N VAL A 98 17.75 -44.10 11.21
CA VAL A 98 18.94 -43.76 12.01
C VAL A 98 18.94 -42.24 12.18
N VAL A 99 18.65 -41.75 13.39
CA VAL A 99 18.93 -40.36 13.78
C VAL A 99 20.29 -40.35 14.46
N SER A 100 21.30 -39.83 13.78
CA SER A 100 22.62 -39.60 14.36
C SER A 100 22.60 -38.29 15.16
N PHE A 101 22.50 -38.36 16.48
CA PHE A 101 22.84 -37.24 17.37
C PHE A 101 24.37 -37.19 17.54
N ARG A 102 25.00 -36.04 17.33
CA ARG A 102 26.39 -35.79 17.80
C ARG A 102 26.30 -35.25 19.22
N LEU A 103 26.78 -36.01 20.19
CA LEU A 103 26.84 -35.65 21.61
C LEU A 103 27.85 -34.52 21.94
N ALA A 104 28.57 -34.00 20.95
CA ALA A 104 29.64 -33.01 21.16
C ALA A 104 29.12 -31.61 21.54
N ASP A 105 27.87 -31.30 21.22
CA ASP A 105 27.29 -29.96 21.46
C ASP A 105 26.78 -29.78 22.91
N LEU A 106 26.62 -30.87 23.66
CA LEU A 106 26.20 -30.84 25.07
C LEU A 106 27.38 -30.79 26.06
N GLN A 107 28.57 -31.23 25.65
CA GLN A 107 29.78 -31.14 26.49
C GLN A 107 30.34 -29.71 26.54
N ASN A 108 30.26 -28.95 25.45
CA ASN A 108 30.77 -27.58 25.41
C ASN A 108 29.93 -26.58 26.22
N TYR A 109 28.67 -26.89 26.50
CA TYR A 109 27.78 -26.02 27.29
C TYR A 109 27.98 -26.20 28.82
N VAL A 110 28.69 -27.24 29.24
CA VAL A 110 28.92 -27.54 30.68
C VAL A 110 30.33 -27.16 31.14
N GLU A 111 31.30 -27.00 30.23
CA GLU A 111 32.67 -26.62 30.59
C GLU A 111 32.95 -25.11 30.66
N GLU A 112 32.07 -24.23 30.15
CA GLU A 112 32.34 -22.76 30.12
C GLU A 112 31.89 -21.97 31.35
N ASP A 113 31.26 -22.58 32.36
CA ASP A 113 30.79 -21.88 33.59
C ASP A 113 31.39 -22.42 34.91
N ALA A 114 32.50 -23.17 34.84
CA ALA A 114 33.12 -23.77 36.02
C ALA A 114 33.97 -22.83 36.91
N ASP A 115 34.16 -21.56 36.54
CA ASP A 115 35.08 -20.65 37.25
C ASP A 115 34.44 -19.63 38.21
N THR A 116 33.12 -19.62 38.42
CA THR A 116 32.51 -18.64 39.37
C THR A 116 31.40 -19.12 40.31
N LEU A 117 31.20 -20.43 40.54
CA LEU A 117 30.38 -20.89 41.67
C LEU A 117 30.91 -22.22 42.25
N GLU A 118 31.25 -22.23 43.54
CA GLU A 118 31.50 -23.48 44.29
C GLU A 118 30.22 -24.34 44.29
N VAL A 119 30.20 -25.38 43.45
CA VAL A 119 29.16 -26.41 43.48
C VAL A 119 29.50 -27.39 44.61
N PRO A 120 28.61 -27.65 45.58
CA PRO A 120 28.88 -28.63 46.64
C PRO A 120 29.04 -30.04 46.07
N ASN A 121 30.00 -30.82 46.62
CA ASN A 121 30.33 -32.21 46.26
C ASN A 121 29.15 -33.23 46.30
N SER A 122 27.93 -32.82 46.62
CA SER A 122 26.71 -33.64 46.57
C SER A 122 26.00 -33.61 45.20
N LEU A 123 26.35 -32.69 44.29
CA LEU A 123 25.71 -32.58 42.96
C LEU A 123 26.39 -33.45 41.89
N GLU A 124 27.70 -33.68 42.00
CA GLU A 124 28.50 -34.43 41.02
C GLU A 124 28.13 -35.93 40.99
N GLY A 125 27.84 -36.52 42.16
CA GLY A 125 27.34 -37.90 42.26
C GLY A 125 25.91 -38.08 41.73
N SER A 126 25.12 -37.01 41.69
CA SER A 126 23.73 -37.02 41.22
C SER A 126 23.63 -36.88 39.70
N LEU A 127 24.54 -36.10 39.08
CA LEU A 127 24.66 -35.99 37.62
C LEU A 127 25.16 -37.29 36.97
N LEU A 128 26.14 -37.98 37.58
CA LEU A 128 26.63 -39.27 37.09
C LEU A 128 25.55 -40.38 37.14
N MET A 129 24.67 -40.33 38.15
CA MET A 129 23.51 -41.21 38.27
C MET A 129 22.39 -40.88 37.25
N ALA A 130 22.22 -39.61 36.89
CA ALA A 130 21.30 -39.19 35.83
C ALA A 130 21.82 -39.58 34.44
N GLN A 131 23.12 -39.41 34.19
CA GLN A 131 23.80 -39.82 32.95
C GLN A 131 23.66 -41.33 32.70
N GLY A 132 23.92 -42.16 33.72
CA GLY A 132 23.74 -43.61 33.62
C GLY A 132 22.30 -44.08 33.40
N ARG A 133 21.30 -43.27 33.79
CA ARG A 133 19.87 -43.55 33.53
C ARG A 133 19.41 -43.08 32.15
N ILE A 134 20.02 -42.02 31.61
CA ILE A 134 19.76 -41.50 30.26
C ILE A 134 20.39 -42.41 29.19
N ASP A 135 21.60 -42.91 29.41
CA ASP A 135 22.28 -43.86 28.52
C ASP A 135 21.56 -45.23 28.46
N GLY A 136 20.85 -45.60 29.54
CA GLY A 136 19.97 -46.77 29.57
C GLY A 136 18.64 -46.57 28.81
N ALA A 137 18.16 -45.33 28.68
CA ALA A 137 16.90 -45.00 28.03
C ALA A 137 17.01 -44.84 26.50
N THR A 138 18.20 -44.55 25.98
CA THR A 138 18.45 -44.39 24.53
C THR A 138 18.34 -45.70 23.74
N LYS A 139 18.34 -46.87 24.40
CA LYS A 139 18.31 -48.17 23.72
C LYS A 139 16.92 -48.72 23.39
N HIS A 140 15.82 -48.25 24.01
CA HIS A 140 14.46 -48.74 23.71
C HIS A 140 13.39 -47.66 23.94
N PHE A 141 12.81 -47.13 22.86
CA PHE A 141 11.65 -46.22 22.92
C PHE A 141 10.37 -46.91 22.41
N THR A 142 9.40 -47.09 23.32
CA THR A 142 7.99 -47.41 23.03
C THR A 142 7.08 -46.50 23.83
N MET A 143 5.79 -46.44 23.45
CA MET A 143 4.71 -45.52 23.85
C MET A 143 4.39 -45.43 25.37
N ASN A 144 5.38 -45.11 26.22
CA ASN A 144 5.22 -44.93 27.67
C ASN A 144 6.04 -43.74 28.22
N SER A 145 6.49 -42.83 27.35
CA SER A 145 7.41 -41.73 27.69
C SER A 145 6.77 -40.54 28.39
N ILE A 146 5.44 -40.37 28.29
CA ILE A 146 4.71 -39.25 28.91
C ILE A 146 4.70 -39.38 30.44
N SER A 147 4.54 -40.61 30.95
CA SER A 147 4.51 -40.88 32.39
C SER A 147 5.86 -40.61 33.08
N ARG A 148 6.98 -40.64 32.35
CA ARG A 148 8.32 -40.37 32.88
C ARG A 148 8.69 -38.88 32.88
N LEU A 149 8.17 -38.09 31.93
CA LEU A 149 8.33 -36.63 31.92
C LEU A 149 7.48 -35.96 33.02
N VAL A 150 6.26 -36.45 33.25
CA VAL A 150 5.41 -36.01 34.37
C VAL A 150 6.03 -36.38 35.72
N ALA A 151 6.75 -37.51 35.81
CA ALA A 151 7.51 -37.87 37.01
C ALA A 151 8.71 -36.94 37.27
N LEU A 152 9.37 -36.43 36.21
CA LEU A 152 10.46 -35.45 36.34
C LEU A 152 9.95 -34.11 36.89
N GLN A 153 8.77 -33.68 36.45
CA GLN A 153 8.09 -32.46 36.91
C GLN A 153 7.73 -32.53 38.41
N SER A 154 7.37 -33.73 38.89
CA SER A 154 7.12 -34.00 40.31
C SER A 154 8.39 -34.01 41.18
N ASP A 155 9.56 -34.32 40.62
CA ASP A 155 10.80 -34.40 41.38
C ASP A 155 11.56 -33.06 41.43
N ILE A 156 11.34 -32.16 40.46
CA ILE A 156 11.86 -30.77 40.50
C ILE A 156 11.22 -29.96 41.64
N ALA A 157 9.96 -30.25 41.98
CA ALA A 157 9.25 -29.59 43.09
C ALA A 157 9.83 -29.89 44.49
N LYS A 158 10.85 -30.75 44.61
CA LYS A 158 11.54 -31.07 45.86
C LYS A 158 12.85 -30.31 46.07
N PHE A 159 13.25 -29.43 45.15
CA PHE A 159 14.45 -28.61 45.30
C PHE A 159 14.10 -27.27 45.97
N GLU A 160 14.69 -27.01 47.13
CA GLU A 160 14.70 -25.69 47.78
C GLU A 160 15.61 -24.75 46.97
N SER A 161 15.12 -24.22 45.86
CA SER A 161 15.75 -23.11 45.12
C SER A 161 14.76 -21.96 44.94
N SER A 162 15.29 -20.77 44.65
CA SER A 162 14.52 -19.52 44.66
C SER A 162 13.37 -19.56 43.64
N LEU A 163 12.31 -18.78 43.89
CA LEU A 163 11.12 -18.71 43.03
C LEU A 163 11.47 -18.39 41.55
N GLU A 164 12.55 -17.63 41.33
CA GLU A 164 13.06 -17.25 40.00
C GLU A 164 13.63 -18.45 39.22
N ASP A 165 14.28 -19.40 39.89
CA ASP A 165 14.85 -20.60 39.26
C ASP A 165 13.76 -21.59 38.82
N VAL A 166 12.67 -21.66 39.60
CA VAL A 166 11.49 -22.49 39.29
C VAL A 166 10.70 -21.88 38.15
N GLU A 167 10.52 -20.56 38.10
CA GLU A 167 9.87 -19.86 36.98
C GLU A 167 10.67 -19.99 35.68
N ALA A 168 12.01 -19.88 35.74
CA ALA A 168 12.89 -20.08 34.58
C ALA A 168 12.79 -21.52 34.04
N CYS A 169 12.78 -22.52 34.92
CA CYS A 169 12.70 -23.92 34.54
C CYS A 169 11.31 -24.29 33.97
N ILE A 170 10.22 -23.76 34.54
CA ILE A 170 8.86 -23.91 34.00
C ILE A 170 8.76 -23.29 32.61
N ARG A 171 9.36 -22.11 32.40
CA ARG A 171 9.34 -21.42 31.10
C ARG A 171 10.09 -22.18 30.01
N VAL A 172 11.26 -22.74 30.32
CA VAL A 172 12.03 -23.61 29.39
C VAL A 172 11.27 -24.90 29.08
N LEU A 173 10.59 -25.48 30.08
CA LEU A 173 9.75 -26.68 29.89
C LEU A 173 8.49 -26.39 29.06
N ASP A 174 7.83 -25.24 29.26
CA ASP A 174 6.69 -24.81 28.46
C ASP A 174 7.09 -24.48 27.02
N GLU A 175 8.22 -23.81 26.80
CA GLU A 175 8.76 -23.55 25.46
C GLU A 175 9.15 -24.86 24.77
N GLY A 176 9.77 -25.81 25.48
CA GLY A 176 10.10 -27.14 24.96
C GLY A 176 8.88 -28.03 24.67
N LEU A 177 7.85 -28.01 25.52
CA LEU A 177 6.58 -28.74 25.31
C LEU A 177 5.75 -28.13 24.19
N LEU A 178 5.79 -26.80 24.02
CA LEU A 178 5.17 -26.10 22.90
C LEU A 178 5.86 -26.46 21.58
N GLN A 179 7.20 -26.45 21.56
CA GLN A 179 7.99 -26.90 20.40
C GLN A 179 7.66 -28.36 20.03
N PHE A 180 7.56 -29.25 21.02
CA PHE A 180 7.27 -30.67 20.82
C PHE A 180 5.80 -30.95 20.41
N ARG A 181 4.83 -30.14 20.86
CA ARG A 181 3.43 -30.21 20.38
C ARG A 181 3.29 -29.69 18.96
N ILE A 182 3.98 -28.61 18.61
CA ILE A 182 3.96 -28.00 17.26
C ILE A 182 4.56 -28.94 16.21
N GLU A 183 5.61 -29.68 16.53
CA GLU A 183 6.23 -30.65 15.60
C GLU A 183 5.35 -31.88 15.30
N LYS A 184 4.34 -32.16 16.14
CA LYS A 184 3.47 -33.34 15.98
C LYS A 184 2.15 -33.10 15.26
N GLU A 185 1.63 -31.87 15.24
CA GLU A 185 0.28 -31.59 14.71
C GLU A 185 0.21 -31.35 13.19
N VAL A 186 1.34 -31.35 12.46
CA VAL A 186 1.33 -31.12 11.00
C VAL A 186 2.11 -32.20 10.26
N VAL A 187 1.47 -33.35 10.03
CA VAL A 187 1.87 -34.31 8.98
C VAL A 187 0.64 -34.75 8.20
N ALA A 188 0.21 -33.92 7.25
CA ALA A 188 -0.69 -34.36 6.19
C ALA A 188 0.15 -34.84 5.00
N LYS A 189 0.31 -36.16 4.87
CA LYS A 189 0.92 -36.78 3.68
C LYS A 189 0.03 -36.52 2.46
N THR A 190 0.40 -35.56 1.64
CA THR A 190 0.07 -35.57 0.21
C THR A 190 1.38 -35.57 -0.56
N ASN A 191 1.44 -36.44 -1.57
CA ASN A 191 2.59 -36.76 -2.43
C ASN A 191 3.57 -35.60 -2.69
N GLY A 192 4.53 -35.41 -1.78
CA GLY A 192 5.82 -34.79 -2.06
C GLY A 192 5.95 -33.26 -2.06
N LYS A 193 4.90 -32.48 -1.80
CA LYS A 193 5.02 -31.00 -1.63
C LYS A 193 3.88 -30.40 -0.80
N ILE A 194 4.03 -30.26 0.52
CA ILE A 194 3.28 -29.29 1.35
C ILE A 194 4.18 -28.74 2.48
N LEU A 195 4.06 -27.42 2.69
CA LEU A 195 4.75 -26.56 3.66
C LEU A 195 4.51 -26.98 5.12
N ASN A 196 5.59 -27.03 5.92
CA ASN A 196 5.51 -27.09 7.38
C ASN A 196 5.32 -25.69 7.96
N TYR A 197 4.26 -25.50 8.75
CA TYR A 197 3.89 -24.23 9.38
C TYR A 197 4.66 -24.05 10.70
N MET A 198 5.85 -23.47 10.63
CA MET A 198 6.47 -22.73 11.75
C MET A 198 6.76 -21.31 11.26
N PHE A 199 5.78 -20.39 11.30
CA PHE A 199 5.96 -19.03 10.77
C PHE A 199 6.44 -17.98 11.76
N HIS A 200 6.93 -18.34 12.95
CA HIS A 200 7.31 -17.32 13.95
C HIS A 200 8.32 -16.26 13.44
N LYS A 201 9.09 -16.54 12.37
CA LYS A 201 10.00 -15.56 11.75
C LYS A 201 9.59 -15.12 10.34
N SER A 202 9.23 -16.03 9.45
CA SER A 202 9.01 -15.72 8.03
C SER A 202 8.09 -16.71 7.33
N LEU A 203 7.70 -16.36 6.10
CA LEU A 203 7.15 -17.34 5.16
C LEU A 203 8.20 -18.39 4.81
N ILE A 204 7.73 -19.60 4.54
CA ILE A 204 8.53 -20.75 4.08
C ILE A 204 8.06 -21.07 2.66
N ILE A 205 8.96 -21.02 1.69
CA ILE A 205 8.67 -21.33 0.28
C ILE A 205 9.62 -22.44 -0.14
N ASP A 206 9.08 -23.54 -0.65
CA ASP A 206 9.82 -24.77 -1.00
C ASP A 206 10.74 -25.27 0.14
N GLY A 207 10.23 -25.25 1.38
CA GLY A 207 10.96 -25.69 2.57
C GLY A 207 12.02 -24.71 3.09
N GLN A 208 12.17 -23.53 2.48
CA GLN A 208 13.14 -22.52 2.88
C GLN A 208 12.48 -21.25 3.40
N ARG A 209 12.97 -20.73 4.52
CA ARG A 209 12.60 -19.40 5.00
C ARG A 209 13.03 -18.33 4.00
N LYS A 210 12.22 -17.28 3.84
CA LYS A 210 12.50 -16.17 2.90
C LYS A 210 12.27 -14.82 3.57
N LEU A 211 13.21 -13.90 3.35
CA LEU A 211 12.97 -12.47 3.47
C LEU A 211 12.50 -11.97 2.11
N LEU A 212 11.34 -11.33 2.08
CA LEU A 212 10.67 -10.96 0.84
C LEU A 212 10.47 -9.45 0.74
N MET A 213 11.03 -8.87 -0.32
CA MET A 213 10.73 -7.52 -0.77
C MET A 213 9.64 -7.60 -1.83
N SER A 214 8.60 -6.78 -1.69
CA SER A 214 7.42 -6.81 -2.54
C SER A 214 7.11 -5.43 -3.11
N ALA A 215 6.47 -5.41 -4.28
CA ALA A 215 6.19 -4.21 -5.05
C ALA A 215 4.75 -4.19 -5.56
N SER A 216 3.93 -3.22 -5.11
CA SER A 216 2.61 -3.02 -5.71
C SER A 216 2.75 -2.43 -7.11
N ILE A 217 2.24 -3.18 -8.09
CA ILE A 217 2.08 -2.76 -9.49
C ILE A 217 0.67 -3.18 -9.92
N HIS A 218 -0.24 -2.21 -10.01
CA HIS A 218 -1.62 -2.48 -10.40
C HIS A 218 -1.73 -2.60 -11.92
N TYR A 219 -2.04 -3.80 -12.41
CA TYR A 219 -2.10 -4.09 -13.85
C TYR A 219 -3.01 -3.14 -14.66
N PRO A 220 -4.19 -2.67 -14.19
CA PRO A 220 -5.03 -1.80 -15.00
C PRO A 220 -4.64 -0.31 -14.92
N ARG A 221 -3.66 0.05 -14.08
CA ARG A 221 -3.06 1.40 -14.03
C ARG A 221 -1.87 1.57 -14.97
N SER A 222 -1.55 0.53 -15.73
CA SER A 222 -0.61 0.55 -16.85
C SER A 222 -1.23 -0.25 -18.02
N VAL A 223 -0.53 -0.35 -19.13
CA VAL A 223 -1.00 -1.13 -20.30
C VAL A 223 -0.16 -2.39 -20.50
N PRO A 224 -0.67 -3.43 -21.18
CA PRO A 224 0.05 -4.70 -21.35
C PRO A 224 1.46 -4.58 -21.94
N ALA A 225 1.70 -3.56 -22.77
CA ALA A 225 3.01 -3.30 -23.36
C ALA A 225 4.05 -2.80 -22.35
N MET A 226 3.63 -2.22 -21.22
CA MET A 226 4.51 -1.71 -20.16
C MET A 226 4.86 -2.78 -19.13
N TRP A 227 3.99 -3.77 -18.88
CA TRP A 227 4.15 -4.72 -17.77
C TRP A 227 5.51 -5.44 -17.75
N PRO A 228 6.06 -5.95 -18.87
CA PRO A 228 7.36 -6.62 -18.84
C PRO A 228 8.50 -5.72 -18.36
N ASP A 229 8.53 -4.46 -18.81
CA ASP A 229 9.54 -3.49 -18.45
C ASP A 229 9.40 -3.03 -16.99
N LEU A 230 8.17 -2.77 -16.53
CA LEU A 230 7.88 -2.44 -15.13
C LEU A 230 8.32 -3.56 -14.17
N ILE A 231 8.00 -4.81 -14.51
CA ILE A 231 8.36 -6.00 -13.73
C ILE A 231 9.88 -6.23 -13.77
N ALA A 232 10.53 -6.01 -14.92
CA ALA A 232 11.98 -6.10 -15.04
C ALA A 232 12.70 -5.07 -14.15
N LYS A 233 12.21 -3.82 -14.13
CA LYS A 233 12.72 -2.74 -13.26
C LYS A 233 12.49 -3.03 -11.78
N ALA A 234 11.36 -3.64 -11.40
CA ALA A 234 11.13 -4.11 -10.05
C ALA A 234 12.14 -5.21 -9.66
N LYS A 235 12.31 -6.22 -10.51
CA LYS A 235 13.29 -7.30 -10.30
C LYS A 235 14.72 -6.75 -10.16
N GLU A 236 15.12 -5.85 -11.04
CA GLU A 236 16.44 -5.20 -10.98
C GLU A 236 16.61 -4.38 -9.70
N GLY A 237 15.51 -3.81 -9.20
CA GLY A 237 15.45 -3.10 -7.92
C GLY A 237 15.53 -4.01 -6.69
N GLY A 238 15.67 -5.33 -6.84
CA GLY A 238 15.79 -6.28 -5.72
C GLY A 238 14.46 -6.79 -5.17
N ILE A 239 13.37 -6.66 -5.93
CA ILE A 239 12.05 -7.16 -5.56
C ILE A 239 11.95 -8.67 -5.80
N ASP A 240 11.33 -9.39 -4.86
CA ASP A 240 11.05 -10.83 -4.96
C ASP A 240 9.58 -11.13 -5.32
N VAL A 241 8.66 -10.21 -4.99
CA VAL A 241 7.21 -10.42 -5.09
C VAL A 241 6.54 -9.23 -5.78
N ILE A 242 5.64 -9.48 -6.74
CA ILE A 242 4.73 -8.47 -7.27
C ILE A 242 3.41 -8.53 -6.51
N ASP A 243 2.99 -7.41 -5.95
CA ASP A 243 1.71 -7.24 -5.28
C ASP A 243 0.71 -6.56 -6.22
N THR A 244 -0.52 -7.07 -6.26
CA THR A 244 -1.60 -6.36 -6.97
C THR A 244 -2.96 -6.68 -6.37
N TYR A 245 -3.81 -5.66 -6.32
CA TYR A 245 -5.25 -5.84 -6.13
C TYR A 245 -5.92 -6.49 -7.34
N VAL A 246 -7.10 -7.07 -7.12
CA VAL A 246 -8.05 -7.45 -8.18
C VAL A 246 -9.21 -6.46 -8.23
N PHE A 247 -9.45 -5.87 -9.41
CA PHE A 247 -10.38 -4.75 -9.58
C PHE A 247 -11.76 -5.24 -10.05
N TRP A 248 -12.60 -5.69 -9.11
CA TRP A 248 -13.87 -6.36 -9.42
C TRP A 248 -14.78 -5.55 -10.35
N ASN A 249 -14.97 -4.26 -10.12
CA ASN A 249 -15.78 -3.40 -10.98
C ASN A 249 -15.33 -3.36 -12.44
N GLY A 250 -14.02 -3.46 -12.71
CA GLY A 250 -13.48 -3.56 -14.06
C GLY A 250 -13.61 -4.97 -14.65
N HIS A 251 -13.57 -5.99 -13.81
CA HIS A 251 -13.73 -7.38 -14.22
C HIS A 251 -15.19 -7.82 -14.39
N GLU A 252 -16.15 -7.18 -13.73
CA GLU A 252 -17.58 -7.50 -13.84
C GLU A 252 -18.39 -6.18 -13.97
N PRO A 253 -18.23 -5.45 -15.10
CA PRO A 253 -18.88 -4.14 -15.29
C PRO A 253 -20.41 -4.24 -15.27
N THR A 254 -20.95 -5.40 -15.65
CA THR A 254 -22.36 -5.77 -15.50
C THR A 254 -22.46 -7.16 -14.88
N GLU A 255 -23.45 -7.38 -14.02
CA GLU A 255 -23.64 -8.65 -13.31
C GLU A 255 -23.56 -9.86 -14.27
N GLY A 256 -22.67 -10.81 -13.94
CA GLY A 256 -22.48 -12.05 -14.67
C GLY A 256 -21.65 -11.96 -15.95
N THR A 257 -21.20 -10.77 -16.37
CA THR A 257 -20.37 -10.59 -17.56
C THR A 257 -18.95 -10.23 -17.15
N TYR A 258 -18.03 -11.18 -17.34
CA TYR A 258 -16.63 -11.02 -16.94
C TYR A 258 -15.74 -10.47 -18.07
N TYR A 259 -14.81 -9.57 -17.73
CA TYR A 259 -13.84 -8.96 -18.65
C TYR A 259 -12.40 -9.17 -18.17
N PHE A 260 -11.58 -9.84 -18.98
CA PHE A 260 -10.17 -10.16 -18.71
C PHE A 260 -9.28 -9.91 -19.94
N GLU A 261 -9.62 -8.91 -20.75
CA GLU A 261 -8.83 -8.51 -21.92
C GLU A 261 -8.08 -7.20 -21.67
N ASP A 262 -7.21 -6.84 -22.63
CA ASP A 262 -6.43 -5.60 -22.63
C ASP A 262 -5.71 -5.38 -21.29
N ARG A 263 -5.86 -4.20 -20.66
CA ARG A 263 -5.24 -3.88 -19.38
C ARG A 263 -5.87 -4.59 -18.18
N PHE A 264 -6.96 -5.34 -18.37
CA PHE A 264 -7.59 -6.17 -17.35
C PHE A 264 -7.26 -7.66 -17.53
N ASP A 265 -6.31 -8.02 -18.39
CA ASP A 265 -5.80 -9.40 -18.50
C ASP A 265 -4.88 -9.75 -17.30
N LEU A 266 -5.52 -10.05 -16.16
CA LEU A 266 -4.86 -10.44 -14.91
C LEU A 266 -3.99 -11.68 -15.08
N VAL A 267 -4.47 -12.68 -15.83
CA VAL A 267 -3.74 -13.94 -16.05
C VAL A 267 -2.42 -13.66 -16.77
N LYS A 268 -2.44 -12.85 -17.83
CA LYS A 268 -1.23 -12.45 -18.55
C LYS A 268 -0.28 -11.67 -17.65
N PHE A 269 -0.77 -10.74 -16.85
CA PHE A 269 0.06 -9.99 -15.90
C PHE A 269 0.79 -10.92 -14.92
N VAL A 270 0.07 -11.85 -14.28
CA VAL A 270 0.65 -12.83 -13.35
C VAL A 270 1.65 -13.75 -14.05
N LYS A 271 1.38 -14.16 -15.30
CA LYS A 271 2.32 -14.96 -16.10
C LYS A 271 3.60 -14.20 -16.45
N ILE A 272 3.54 -12.88 -16.67
CA ILE A 272 4.74 -12.06 -16.90
C ILE A 272 5.60 -12.01 -15.62
N ALA A 273 4.99 -11.87 -14.43
CA ALA A 273 5.70 -11.97 -13.16
C ALA A 273 6.37 -13.35 -13.00
N GLN A 274 5.66 -14.43 -13.33
CA GLN A 274 6.21 -15.79 -13.33
C GLN A 274 7.41 -15.94 -14.29
N GLN A 275 7.31 -15.41 -15.51
CA GLN A 275 8.38 -15.44 -16.51
C GLN A 275 9.60 -14.64 -16.06
N ALA A 276 9.39 -13.56 -15.32
CA ALA A 276 10.46 -12.81 -14.68
C ALA A 276 11.07 -13.56 -13.47
N GLY A 277 10.47 -14.67 -13.02
CA GLY A 277 10.93 -15.42 -11.85
C GLY A 277 10.60 -14.73 -10.52
N LEU A 278 9.57 -13.89 -10.49
CA LEU A 278 9.06 -13.26 -9.29
C LEU A 278 7.82 -14.01 -8.78
N TYR A 279 7.60 -13.95 -7.47
CA TYR A 279 6.36 -14.40 -6.85
C TYR A 279 5.26 -13.35 -6.99
N VAL A 280 4.04 -13.70 -6.59
CA VAL A 280 2.88 -12.80 -6.57
C VAL A 280 2.15 -12.86 -5.23
N ASN A 281 1.80 -11.69 -4.69
CA ASN A 281 0.76 -11.53 -3.66
C ASN A 281 -0.51 -11.01 -4.34
N LEU A 282 -1.55 -11.85 -4.42
CA LEU A 282 -2.78 -11.53 -5.13
C LEU A 282 -3.85 -11.04 -4.14
N ARG A 283 -4.08 -9.73 -4.06
CA ARG A 283 -5.03 -9.13 -3.13
C ARG A 283 -6.42 -9.08 -3.78
N ILE A 284 -7.24 -10.11 -3.55
CA ILE A 284 -8.47 -10.35 -4.33
C ILE A 284 -9.60 -9.36 -3.99
N GLY A 285 -9.63 -8.81 -2.78
CA GLY A 285 -10.72 -7.94 -2.32
C GLY A 285 -11.78 -8.73 -1.55
N PRO A 286 -13.08 -8.39 -1.62
CA PRO A 286 -13.78 -7.70 -2.71
C PRO A 286 -13.64 -6.18 -2.69
N PHE A 287 -13.51 -5.61 -1.49
CA PHE A 287 -13.14 -4.21 -1.29
C PHE A 287 -11.63 -4.10 -1.31
N ILE A 288 -11.10 -3.14 -2.07
CA ILE A 288 -9.67 -2.93 -2.23
C ILE A 288 -9.22 -1.51 -1.84
N ALA A 289 -10.16 -0.60 -1.54
CA ALA A 289 -9.90 0.85 -1.43
C ALA A 289 -9.15 1.37 -2.66
N ALA A 290 -7.81 1.34 -2.60
CA ALA A 290 -6.86 1.55 -3.67
C ALA A 290 -6.92 2.92 -4.35
N GLU A 291 -7.59 3.88 -3.72
CA GLU A 291 -8.03 5.13 -4.34
C GLU A 291 -8.81 4.89 -5.66
N TRP A 292 -9.48 3.74 -5.73
CA TRP A 292 -10.17 3.26 -6.90
C TRP A 292 -11.67 3.47 -6.75
N ILE A 293 -12.35 3.84 -7.83
CA ILE A 293 -13.77 4.15 -7.85
C ILE A 293 -14.57 3.06 -7.14
N PHE A 294 -15.41 3.47 -6.18
CA PHE A 294 -16.26 2.58 -5.39
C PHE A 294 -15.52 1.46 -4.64
N GLY A 295 -14.24 1.68 -4.33
CA GLY A 295 -13.39 0.73 -3.59
C GLY A 295 -13.16 -0.57 -4.35
N GLY A 296 -13.34 -0.56 -5.68
CA GLY A 296 -13.26 -1.73 -6.56
C GLY A 296 -14.54 -2.55 -6.64
N ILE A 297 -15.58 -2.25 -5.85
CA ILE A 297 -16.85 -3.00 -5.91
C ILE A 297 -17.67 -2.50 -7.11
N PRO A 298 -18.33 -3.38 -7.90
CA PRO A 298 -19.18 -2.94 -9.00
C PRO A 298 -20.40 -2.17 -8.50
N ILE A 299 -20.73 -1.05 -9.16
CA ILE A 299 -21.87 -0.22 -8.76
C ILE A 299 -23.21 -0.94 -8.88
N TRP A 300 -23.36 -1.88 -9.82
CA TRP A 300 -24.61 -2.63 -9.98
C TRP A 300 -25.01 -3.38 -8.70
N LEU A 301 -24.04 -3.75 -7.86
CA LEU A 301 -24.29 -4.46 -6.61
C LEU A 301 -25.03 -3.59 -5.58
N HIS A 302 -24.86 -2.27 -5.63
CA HIS A 302 -25.61 -1.32 -4.79
C HIS A 302 -27.12 -1.38 -5.06
N TYR A 303 -27.53 -1.69 -6.30
CA TYR A 303 -28.94 -1.74 -6.69
C TYR A 303 -29.61 -3.10 -6.49
N ILE A 304 -28.87 -4.09 -5.98
CA ILE A 304 -29.46 -5.38 -5.61
C ILE A 304 -30.25 -5.20 -4.30
N PRO A 305 -31.57 -5.52 -4.27
CA PRO A 305 -32.41 -5.25 -3.10
C PRO A 305 -31.86 -5.83 -1.79
N GLY A 306 -31.84 -4.98 -0.75
CA GLY A 306 -31.38 -5.37 0.58
C GLY A 306 -29.86 -5.52 0.72
N THR A 307 -29.07 -5.14 -0.28
CA THR A 307 -27.60 -5.20 -0.21
C THR A 307 -27.06 -4.05 0.63
N VAL A 308 -26.12 -4.38 1.52
CA VAL A 308 -25.33 -3.41 2.28
C VAL A 308 -23.89 -3.88 2.23
N PHE A 309 -22.99 -2.99 1.83
CA PHE A 309 -21.60 -3.39 1.61
C PHE A 309 -20.86 -3.66 2.92
N ARG A 310 -19.97 -4.64 2.88
CA ARG A 310 -18.97 -4.94 3.92
C ARG A 310 -19.58 -5.12 5.32
N THR A 311 -20.70 -5.81 5.40
CA THR A 311 -21.33 -6.23 6.66
C THR A 311 -21.92 -7.62 6.51
N ASN A 312 -22.46 -8.19 7.58
CA ASN A 312 -23.06 -9.52 7.59
C ASN A 312 -24.42 -9.53 6.87
N ASN A 313 -24.38 -9.28 5.57
CA ASN A 313 -25.51 -9.10 4.68
C ASN A 313 -25.51 -10.22 3.63
N GLU A 314 -26.56 -11.05 3.60
CA GLU A 314 -26.60 -12.23 2.72
C GLU A 314 -26.46 -11.92 1.22
N PRO A 315 -27.16 -10.92 0.64
CA PRO A 315 -26.93 -10.52 -0.74
C PRO A 315 -25.46 -10.18 -1.01
N PHE A 316 -24.85 -9.32 -0.21
CA PHE A 316 -23.46 -8.92 -0.39
C PHE A 316 -22.51 -10.12 -0.33
N LYS A 317 -22.61 -10.94 0.72
CA LYS A 317 -21.79 -12.14 0.93
C LYS A 317 -21.85 -13.10 -0.26
N LYS A 318 -23.05 -13.34 -0.80
CA LYS A 318 -23.26 -14.20 -1.97
C LYS A 318 -22.47 -13.73 -3.20
N TYR A 319 -22.51 -12.43 -3.49
CA TYR A 319 -21.80 -11.87 -4.66
C TYR A 319 -20.28 -11.84 -4.44
N VAL A 320 -19.84 -11.53 -3.23
CA VAL A 320 -18.42 -11.59 -2.85
C VAL A 320 -17.85 -13.00 -3.00
N GLU A 321 -18.56 -14.01 -2.48
CA GLU A 321 -18.17 -15.41 -2.63
C GLU A 321 -18.13 -15.84 -4.10
N LYS A 322 -19.16 -15.45 -4.89
CA LYS A 322 -19.21 -15.74 -6.33
C LYS A 322 -18.00 -15.18 -7.07
N PHE A 323 -17.66 -13.91 -6.85
CA PHE A 323 -16.52 -13.27 -7.50
C PHE A 323 -15.19 -13.86 -7.04
N THR A 324 -15.01 -14.03 -5.72
CA THR A 324 -13.80 -14.62 -5.15
C THR A 324 -13.56 -16.03 -5.70
N THR A 325 -14.60 -16.86 -5.75
CA THR A 325 -14.55 -18.21 -6.32
C THR A 325 -14.19 -18.16 -7.80
N TYR A 326 -14.77 -17.24 -8.57
CA TYR A 326 -14.44 -17.07 -9.98
C TYR A 326 -12.95 -16.76 -10.20
N ILE A 327 -12.40 -15.82 -9.43
CA ILE A 327 -10.97 -15.45 -9.52
C ILE A 327 -10.09 -16.63 -9.11
N VAL A 328 -10.40 -17.30 -8.00
CA VAL A 328 -9.65 -18.47 -7.54
C VAL A 328 -9.67 -19.59 -8.59
N ASP A 329 -10.83 -19.92 -9.14
CA ASP A 329 -10.97 -20.96 -10.16
C ASP A 329 -10.19 -20.60 -11.43
N LEU A 330 -10.22 -19.33 -11.84
CA LEU A 330 -9.40 -18.85 -12.95
C LEU A 330 -7.91 -19.07 -12.68
N MET A 331 -7.41 -18.64 -11.52
CA MET A 331 -6.00 -18.83 -11.15
C MET A 331 -5.63 -20.32 -11.02
N LYS A 332 -6.52 -21.16 -10.51
CA LYS A 332 -6.31 -22.62 -10.40
C LYS A 332 -6.26 -23.31 -11.76
N ARG A 333 -7.17 -22.97 -12.68
CA ARG A 333 -7.18 -23.51 -14.06
C ARG A 333 -5.87 -23.18 -14.78
N GLU A 334 -5.37 -21.97 -14.57
CA GLU A 334 -4.10 -21.50 -15.12
C GLU A 334 -2.87 -21.97 -14.33
N LYS A 335 -3.07 -22.73 -13.24
CA LYS A 335 -2.02 -23.26 -12.34
C LYS A 335 -1.10 -22.17 -11.77
N LEU A 336 -1.69 -21.04 -11.38
CA LEU A 336 -0.94 -19.87 -10.95
C LEU A 336 -0.66 -19.82 -9.45
N PHE A 337 -1.29 -20.66 -8.63
CA PHE A 337 -0.90 -20.81 -7.22
C PHE A 337 0.41 -21.59 -7.09
N ALA A 338 1.25 -21.21 -6.12
CA ALA A 338 2.55 -21.87 -5.89
C ALA A 338 2.42 -23.36 -5.54
N SER A 339 1.31 -23.75 -4.90
CA SER A 339 0.92 -25.14 -4.69
C SER A 339 0.79 -25.96 -5.99
N GLN A 340 0.59 -25.29 -7.14
CA GLN A 340 0.48 -25.87 -8.48
C GLN A 340 1.70 -25.57 -9.37
N GLY A 341 2.75 -24.94 -8.82
CA GLY A 341 3.94 -24.51 -9.55
C GLY A 341 3.86 -23.09 -10.14
N GLY A 342 2.82 -22.32 -9.81
CA GLY A 342 2.67 -20.93 -10.22
C GLY A 342 3.38 -19.93 -9.30
N PRO A 343 3.32 -18.61 -9.59
CA PRO A 343 4.01 -17.59 -8.81
C PRO A 343 3.24 -17.13 -7.56
N ILE A 344 1.92 -17.37 -7.45
CA ILE A 344 1.10 -16.79 -6.37
C ILE A 344 1.39 -17.51 -5.05
N ILE A 345 2.02 -16.80 -4.10
CA ILE A 345 2.43 -17.32 -2.79
C ILE A 345 1.54 -16.82 -1.64
N LEU A 346 0.75 -15.79 -1.88
CA LEU A 346 -0.16 -15.18 -0.91
C LEU A 346 -1.42 -14.72 -1.64
N ALA A 347 -2.55 -14.77 -0.94
CA ALA A 347 -3.76 -14.11 -1.36
C ALA A 347 -4.37 -13.30 -0.20
N GLN A 348 -4.98 -12.16 -0.49
CA GLN A 348 -5.69 -11.35 0.51
C GLN A 348 -7.19 -11.38 0.28
N ILE A 349 -7.95 -11.55 1.36
CA ILE A 349 -9.40 -11.32 1.42
C ILE A 349 -9.67 -10.05 2.23
N GLU A 350 -10.67 -9.26 1.81
CA GLU A 350 -10.96 -7.93 2.35
C GLU A 350 -9.77 -6.95 2.28
N ASN A 351 -9.99 -5.72 2.73
CA ASN A 351 -8.95 -4.71 2.84
C ASN A 351 -9.25 -3.72 3.99
N GLU A 352 -8.37 -3.68 4.99
CA GLU A 352 -8.44 -2.75 6.12
C GLU A 352 -9.80 -2.72 6.82
N TYR A 353 -10.40 -3.90 7.00
CA TYR A 353 -11.74 -4.00 7.57
C TYR A 353 -11.75 -3.81 9.09
N GLY A 354 -10.68 -4.20 9.79
CA GLY A 354 -10.56 -4.06 11.24
C GLY A 354 -10.71 -2.61 11.72
N ASP A 355 -10.21 -1.65 10.95
CA ASP A 355 -10.36 -0.21 11.24
C ASP A 355 -11.81 0.28 11.10
N MET A 356 -12.66 -0.46 10.38
CA MET A 356 -14.07 -0.14 10.11
C MET A 356 -15.05 -0.92 10.98
N GLU A 357 -14.63 -1.96 11.69
CA GLU A 357 -15.55 -2.86 12.40
C GLU A 357 -16.47 -2.13 13.37
N SER A 358 -15.94 -1.14 14.09
CA SER A 358 -16.70 -0.35 15.06
C SER A 358 -17.90 0.38 14.42
N ASN A 359 -17.82 0.72 13.13
CA ASN A 359 -18.88 1.41 12.41
C ASN A 359 -20.02 0.49 11.97
N TYR A 360 -19.75 -0.81 11.85
CA TYR A 360 -20.72 -1.83 11.39
C TYR A 360 -21.38 -2.60 12.54
N GLY A 361 -21.01 -2.28 13.80
CA GLY A 361 -21.65 -2.81 15.00
C GLY A 361 -21.60 -4.33 15.09
N GLU A 362 -22.69 -4.95 15.56
CA GLU A 362 -22.76 -6.40 15.78
C GLU A 362 -22.59 -7.24 14.50
N GLY A 363 -22.84 -6.65 13.32
CA GLY A 363 -22.68 -7.31 12.03
C GLY A 363 -21.23 -7.41 11.54
N ALA A 364 -20.30 -6.64 12.13
CA ALA A 364 -18.93 -6.52 11.64
C ALA A 364 -18.12 -7.81 11.82
N LYS A 365 -18.01 -8.29 13.06
CA LYS A 365 -17.24 -9.50 13.39
C LYS A 365 -17.74 -10.75 12.69
N PRO A 366 -19.07 -11.03 12.65
CA PRO A 366 -19.58 -12.17 11.87
C PRO A 366 -19.20 -12.10 10.39
N TYR A 367 -19.16 -10.90 9.80
CA TYR A 367 -18.72 -10.72 8.42
C TYR A 367 -17.23 -10.97 8.24
N ALA A 368 -16.36 -10.40 9.08
CA ALA A 368 -14.92 -10.63 9.01
C ALA A 368 -14.57 -12.13 9.16
N MET A 369 -15.21 -12.80 10.12
CA MET A 369 -15.06 -14.25 10.32
C MET A 369 -15.59 -15.06 9.13
N TRP A 370 -16.73 -14.66 8.56
CA TRP A 370 -17.27 -15.29 7.37
C TRP A 370 -16.32 -15.11 6.17
N ALA A 371 -15.78 -13.91 5.94
CA ALA A 371 -14.89 -13.61 4.83
C ALA A 371 -13.62 -14.46 4.90
N ALA A 372 -13.00 -14.53 6.09
CA ALA A 372 -11.86 -15.41 6.33
C ALA A 372 -12.20 -16.89 6.09
N LYS A 373 -13.33 -17.38 6.61
CA LYS A 373 -13.76 -18.78 6.43
C LYS A 373 -14.07 -19.10 4.96
N MET A 374 -14.71 -18.18 4.24
CA MET A 374 -15.00 -18.30 2.81
C MET A 374 -13.71 -18.34 2.01
N ALA A 375 -12.74 -17.48 2.31
CA ALA A 375 -11.43 -17.50 1.65
C ALA A 375 -10.70 -18.83 1.90
N LEU A 376 -10.69 -19.32 3.14
CA LEU A 376 -10.06 -20.60 3.49
C LEU A 376 -10.74 -21.79 2.80
N SER A 377 -12.07 -21.79 2.64
CA SER A 377 -12.79 -22.87 1.96
C SER A 377 -12.44 -22.97 0.47
N GLN A 378 -11.91 -21.91 -0.14
CA GLN A 378 -11.40 -21.92 -1.50
C GLN A 378 -10.21 -22.86 -1.67
N ASN A 379 -9.53 -23.30 -0.60
CA ASN A 379 -8.43 -24.29 -0.63
C ASN A 379 -7.40 -24.03 -1.75
N ILE A 380 -6.74 -22.87 -1.69
CA ILE A 380 -5.76 -22.41 -2.70
C ILE A 380 -4.35 -22.99 -2.49
N GLY A 381 -4.11 -23.66 -1.35
CA GLY A 381 -2.82 -24.29 -1.03
C GLY A 381 -1.68 -23.31 -0.70
N VAL A 382 -1.99 -22.02 -0.51
CA VAL A 382 -1.07 -20.98 -0.04
C VAL A 382 -1.75 -20.14 1.06
N PRO A 383 -1.00 -19.42 1.91
CA PRO A 383 -1.59 -18.64 2.99
C PRO A 383 -2.51 -17.51 2.52
N TRP A 384 -3.56 -17.27 3.31
CA TRP A 384 -4.40 -16.08 3.22
C TRP A 384 -3.94 -15.01 4.21
N ILE A 385 -4.06 -13.75 3.81
CA ILE A 385 -3.76 -12.59 4.65
C ILE A 385 -4.97 -11.64 4.74
N MET A 386 -5.00 -10.81 5.78
CA MET A 386 -5.93 -9.69 5.94
C MET A 386 -5.17 -8.49 6.54
N CYS A 387 -5.12 -7.36 5.83
CA CYS A 387 -4.44 -6.16 6.32
C CYS A 387 -5.32 -5.35 7.28
N GLN A 388 -4.70 -4.74 8.29
CA GLN A 388 -5.36 -4.02 9.39
C GLN A 388 -6.56 -4.78 9.98
N GLN A 389 -6.45 -6.11 10.11
CA GLN A 389 -7.45 -6.96 10.74
C GLN A 389 -6.88 -7.53 12.05
N TYR A 390 -7.11 -6.83 13.15
CA TYR A 390 -6.46 -7.13 14.44
C TYR A 390 -6.79 -8.54 14.97
N ASP A 391 -8.00 -9.04 14.71
CA ASP A 391 -8.50 -10.33 15.18
C ASP A 391 -8.67 -11.37 14.05
N ALA A 392 -7.88 -11.27 12.97
CA ALA A 392 -7.92 -12.25 11.87
C ALA A 392 -7.80 -13.70 12.39
N PRO A 393 -8.75 -14.59 12.05
CA PRO A 393 -8.82 -15.93 12.63
C PRO A 393 -7.75 -16.83 12.02
N ASP A 394 -7.25 -17.80 12.79
CA ASP A 394 -6.28 -18.77 12.28
C ASP A 394 -6.86 -19.62 11.13
N PRO A 395 -6.06 -19.96 10.10
CA PRO A 395 -4.64 -19.65 9.92
C PRO A 395 -4.37 -18.35 9.14
N VAL A 396 -5.33 -17.42 9.02
CA VAL A 396 -5.16 -16.16 8.27
C VAL A 396 -4.17 -15.25 8.98
N ILE A 397 -3.23 -14.68 8.23
CA ILE A 397 -2.19 -13.79 8.79
C ILE A 397 -2.70 -12.35 8.75
N ASN A 398 -2.73 -11.69 9.91
CA ASN A 398 -2.97 -10.25 9.95
C ASN A 398 -1.69 -9.48 9.59
N THR A 399 -1.85 -8.40 8.82
CA THR A 399 -0.72 -7.60 8.33
C THR A 399 -0.91 -6.11 8.62
N CYS A 400 0.15 -5.32 8.48
CA CYS A 400 0.15 -3.89 8.76
C CYS A 400 0.22 -3.04 7.48
N ASN A 401 -0.48 -1.89 7.49
CA ASN A 401 -0.45 -0.85 6.46
C ASN A 401 -0.27 0.52 7.11
N GLN A 402 0.93 1.09 7.02
CA GLN A 402 1.25 2.40 7.60
C GLN A 402 2.50 2.95 6.90
N PHE A 403 2.90 4.20 7.20
CA PHE A 403 4.24 4.69 6.87
C PHE A 403 5.36 3.95 7.63
N TYR A 404 5.05 3.41 8.81
CA TYR A 404 5.96 2.66 9.67
C TYR A 404 5.21 1.50 10.33
N CYS A 405 5.71 0.27 10.13
CA CYS A 405 5.18 -0.95 10.76
C CYS A 405 6.23 -1.66 11.62
N ASP A 406 7.30 -0.98 12.02
CA ASP A 406 8.36 -1.55 12.86
C ASP A 406 7.86 -1.96 14.25
N GLN A 407 6.81 -1.33 14.77
CA GLN A 407 6.18 -1.68 16.05
C GLN A 407 5.01 -2.67 15.94
N PHE A 408 4.59 -3.02 14.73
CA PHE A 408 3.51 -3.98 14.53
C PHE A 408 3.92 -5.38 14.98
N THR A 409 3.00 -6.09 15.64
CA THR A 409 3.11 -7.51 15.96
C THR A 409 1.89 -8.26 15.41
N PRO A 410 2.08 -9.44 14.78
CA PRO A 410 0.94 -10.26 14.37
C PRO A 410 0.16 -10.74 15.60
N ASN A 411 -1.09 -11.11 15.40
CA ASN A 411 -2.00 -11.50 16.49
C ASN A 411 -1.72 -12.89 17.10
N SER A 412 -0.67 -13.56 16.63
CA SER A 412 -0.16 -14.83 17.16
C SER A 412 1.35 -14.94 16.88
N TYR A 413 2.12 -15.44 17.85
CA TYR A 413 3.56 -15.71 17.71
C TYR A 413 3.89 -16.75 16.63
N SER A 414 2.90 -17.54 16.22
CA SER A 414 3.06 -18.53 15.16
C SER A 414 3.04 -17.93 13.75
N LYS A 415 2.72 -16.64 13.60
CA LYS A 415 2.56 -15.92 12.32
C LYS A 415 3.76 -15.01 12.04
N PRO A 416 4.12 -14.79 10.76
CA PRO A 416 5.23 -13.91 10.42
C PRO A 416 4.78 -12.44 10.48
N LYS A 417 5.71 -11.55 10.81
CA LYS A 417 5.47 -10.10 10.77
C LYS A 417 5.55 -9.60 9.32
N MET A 418 4.42 -9.15 8.79
CA MET A 418 4.26 -8.74 7.39
C MET A 418 3.70 -7.32 7.26
N TRP A 419 4.31 -6.53 6.39
CA TRP A 419 3.92 -5.17 6.05
C TRP A 419 3.44 -5.13 4.59
N THR A 420 2.12 -5.04 4.41
CA THR A 420 1.46 -5.12 3.10
C THR A 420 1.36 -3.79 2.39
N GLU A 421 1.47 -2.66 3.08
CA GLU A 421 1.52 -1.34 2.44
C GLU A 421 2.47 -0.38 3.14
N ASN A 422 3.70 -0.31 2.65
CA ASN A 422 4.61 0.79 2.95
C ASN A 422 4.35 1.93 1.96
N TRP A 423 3.67 2.98 2.42
CA TRP A 423 3.27 4.08 1.57
C TRP A 423 4.48 4.88 1.07
N THR A 424 4.80 4.78 -0.22
CA THR A 424 6.02 5.40 -0.82
C THR A 424 5.91 6.91 -1.05
N GLY A 425 4.73 7.46 -0.79
CA GLY A 425 4.30 8.82 -1.05
C GLY A 425 2.84 8.91 -0.65
N TRP A 426 2.02 9.56 -1.46
CA TRP A 426 0.58 9.61 -1.26
C TRP A 426 -0.13 9.90 -2.60
N PHE A 427 -1.43 9.61 -2.68
CA PHE A 427 -2.24 9.91 -3.85
C PHE A 427 -2.50 11.42 -4.01
N LYS A 428 -2.93 11.82 -5.21
CA LYS A 428 -3.30 13.20 -5.53
C LYS A 428 -4.80 13.30 -5.77
N THR A 429 -5.39 14.41 -5.35
CA THR A 429 -6.77 14.79 -5.65
C THR A 429 -6.80 16.12 -6.39
N PHE A 430 -7.69 16.28 -7.37
CA PHE A 430 -7.80 17.53 -8.14
C PHE A 430 -8.05 18.72 -7.20
N GLY A 431 -7.22 19.76 -7.32
CA GLY A 431 -7.29 20.97 -6.49
C GLY A 431 -6.52 20.88 -5.15
N SER A 432 -5.87 19.76 -4.86
CA SER A 432 -5.05 19.58 -3.65
C SER A 432 -3.54 19.61 -3.96
N ARG A 433 -2.72 19.69 -2.91
CA ARG A 433 -1.25 19.71 -2.99
C ARG A 433 -0.66 18.40 -3.52
N ASN A 434 0.58 18.44 -4.00
CA ASN A 434 1.31 17.28 -4.54
C ASN A 434 2.26 16.69 -3.46
N PRO A 435 1.91 15.56 -2.81
CA PRO A 435 2.69 14.99 -1.71
C PRO A 435 3.87 14.14 -2.20
N HIS A 436 4.97 14.15 -1.45
CA HIS A 436 6.19 13.37 -1.73
C HIS A 436 6.77 12.80 -0.43
N ARG A 437 7.41 11.63 -0.49
CA ARG A 437 8.08 11.02 0.67
C ARG A 437 9.57 10.79 0.38
N PRO A 438 10.49 11.34 1.20
CA PRO A 438 11.93 11.18 0.99
C PRO A 438 12.38 9.72 0.94
N ALA A 439 13.38 9.43 0.10
CA ALA A 439 13.93 8.09 -0.06
C ALA A 439 14.55 7.58 1.24
N GLU A 440 15.18 8.48 1.99
CA GLU A 440 15.86 8.23 3.25
C GLU A 440 14.89 7.80 4.34
N ASP A 441 13.70 8.43 4.40
CA ASP A 441 12.65 8.07 5.35
C ASP A 441 12.02 6.71 5.03
N ILE A 442 11.78 6.43 3.75
CA ILE A 442 11.30 5.10 3.31
C ILE A 442 12.34 4.04 3.68
N ALA A 443 13.63 4.30 3.39
CA ALA A 443 14.71 3.40 3.72
C ALA A 443 14.85 3.18 5.23
N TYR A 444 14.72 4.24 6.03
CA TYR A 444 14.67 4.17 7.49
C TYR A 444 13.53 3.26 7.95
N ALA A 445 12.32 3.47 7.45
CA ALA A 445 11.15 2.69 7.86
C ALA A 445 11.30 1.20 7.52
N VAL A 446 11.84 0.88 6.33
CA VAL A 446 12.10 -0.51 5.91
C VAL A 446 13.22 -1.14 6.72
N ALA A 447 14.35 -0.45 6.91
CA ALA A 447 15.45 -0.96 7.73
C ALA A 447 15.02 -1.21 9.18
N ARG A 448 14.23 -0.29 9.76
CA ARG A 448 13.59 -0.45 11.08
C ARG A 448 12.67 -1.67 11.15
N PHE A 449 11.88 -1.91 10.11
CA PHE A 449 10.99 -3.06 10.05
C PHE A 449 11.75 -4.39 10.08
N PHE A 450 12.79 -4.55 9.25
CA PHE A 450 13.63 -5.75 9.24
C PHE A 450 14.50 -5.87 10.49
N GLN A 451 14.99 -4.75 11.05
CA GLN A 451 15.67 -4.68 12.34
C GLN A 451 14.83 -5.27 13.48
N LYS A 452 13.49 -5.18 13.40
CA LYS A 452 12.53 -5.63 14.42
C LYS A 452 11.79 -6.92 14.00
N GLY A 453 12.51 -7.83 13.33
CA GLY A 453 12.02 -9.17 12.97
C GLY A 453 11.00 -9.23 11.83
N GLY A 454 10.81 -8.14 11.08
CA GLY A 454 9.98 -8.15 9.88
C GLY A 454 10.57 -9.04 8.78
N SER A 455 9.72 -9.72 8.01
CA SER A 455 10.17 -10.68 6.98
C SER A 455 9.49 -10.57 5.61
N TYR A 456 8.41 -9.79 5.51
CA TYR A 456 7.76 -9.42 4.25
C TYR A 456 7.43 -7.93 4.28
N GLN A 457 7.94 -7.16 3.33
CA GLN A 457 7.64 -5.74 3.18
C GLN A 457 7.24 -5.43 1.74
N ASN A 458 6.11 -4.76 1.56
CA ASN A 458 5.61 -4.33 0.26
C ASN A 458 5.60 -2.81 0.12
N TYR A 459 6.09 -2.29 -1.01
CA TYR A 459 5.98 -0.88 -1.37
C TYR A 459 4.63 -0.59 -2.04
N TYR A 460 3.82 0.24 -1.40
CA TYR A 460 2.57 0.76 -1.96
C TYR A 460 2.76 2.25 -2.28
N MET A 461 3.08 2.66 -3.51
CA MET A 461 3.20 1.89 -4.74
C MET A 461 4.67 1.76 -5.15
N TYR A 462 5.02 0.64 -5.81
CA TYR A 462 6.31 0.56 -6.51
C TYR A 462 6.24 1.16 -7.91
N HIS A 463 5.11 0.92 -8.60
CA HIS A 463 4.66 1.70 -9.76
C HIS A 463 3.19 2.04 -9.56
N GLY A 464 2.88 3.33 -9.43
CA GLY A 464 1.53 3.79 -9.23
C GLY A 464 0.71 3.87 -10.53
N GLY A 465 1.26 4.49 -11.58
CA GLY A 465 0.67 4.52 -12.92
C GLY A 465 -0.42 5.57 -13.10
N THR A 466 -1.43 5.27 -13.92
CA THR A 466 -2.48 6.19 -14.37
C THR A 466 -3.87 5.58 -14.16
N ASN A 467 -4.78 6.35 -13.57
CA ASN A 467 -6.21 6.07 -13.51
C ASN A 467 -6.86 6.38 -14.87
N PHE A 468 -6.63 5.53 -15.86
CA PHE A 468 -7.22 5.68 -17.20
C PHE A 468 -8.74 5.54 -17.19
N ALA A 469 -9.40 6.14 -18.19
CA ALA A 469 -10.87 6.20 -18.26
C ALA A 469 -11.51 6.92 -17.05
N ARG A 470 -12.85 6.90 -16.97
CA ARG A 470 -13.62 7.49 -15.85
C ARG A 470 -13.92 6.52 -14.69
N THR A 471 -13.73 5.22 -14.91
CA THR A 471 -14.08 4.16 -13.94
C THR A 471 -12.86 3.60 -13.21
N SER A 472 -11.89 4.47 -12.90
CA SER A 472 -10.64 4.07 -12.21
C SER A 472 -10.44 4.84 -10.92
N GLY A 473 -10.19 6.16 -10.94
CA GLY A 473 -9.98 6.95 -9.72
C GLY A 473 -11.30 7.48 -9.13
N GLY A 474 -11.37 7.68 -7.82
CA GLY A 474 -12.47 8.44 -7.20
C GLY A 474 -12.45 8.46 -5.68
N PRO A 475 -13.17 9.41 -5.04
CA PRO A 475 -13.67 10.66 -5.61
C PRO A 475 -12.53 11.69 -5.69
N PHE A 476 -12.55 12.59 -6.68
CA PHE A 476 -11.53 13.62 -6.94
C PHE A 476 -10.09 13.14 -7.17
N ILE A 477 -9.78 11.84 -7.03
CA ILE A 477 -8.47 11.29 -7.35
C ILE A 477 -8.09 11.68 -8.77
N THR A 478 -6.87 12.18 -8.96
CA THR A 478 -6.40 12.63 -10.26
C THR A 478 -6.26 11.46 -11.24
N THR A 479 -6.20 11.77 -12.54
CA THR A 479 -5.87 10.77 -13.56
C THR A 479 -4.47 10.20 -13.34
N SER A 480 -3.52 11.02 -12.87
CA SER A 480 -2.21 10.52 -12.40
C SER A 480 -2.39 9.74 -11.10
N TYR A 481 -1.75 8.59 -11.00
CA TYR A 481 -1.58 7.85 -9.75
C TYR A 481 -0.09 7.62 -9.45
N ASP A 482 0.77 8.61 -9.76
CA ASP A 482 2.24 8.52 -9.62
C ASP A 482 2.72 8.07 -8.24
N TYR A 483 2.04 8.51 -7.17
CA TYR A 483 2.30 8.14 -5.77
C TYR A 483 3.72 8.44 -5.25
N ASP A 484 4.49 9.26 -5.98
CA ASP A 484 5.93 9.42 -5.76
C ASP A 484 6.68 8.07 -5.74
N ALA A 485 6.20 7.10 -6.52
CA ALA A 485 6.67 5.74 -6.53
C ALA A 485 8.11 5.61 -7.08
N PRO A 486 8.88 4.57 -6.68
CA PRO A 486 10.20 4.24 -7.24
C PRO A 486 10.23 4.15 -8.77
N ILE A 487 9.16 3.66 -9.39
CA ILE A 487 8.92 3.78 -10.83
C ILE A 487 7.77 4.78 -11.03
N ASP A 488 8.03 5.88 -11.73
CA ASP A 488 7.05 6.95 -11.91
C ASP A 488 5.84 6.52 -12.77
N GLU A 489 4.84 7.40 -12.86
CA GLU A 489 3.62 7.19 -13.67
C GLU A 489 3.89 6.67 -15.10
N PHE A 490 5.01 7.08 -15.70
CA PHE A 490 5.36 6.82 -17.08
C PHE A 490 6.28 5.60 -17.25
N GLY A 491 6.65 4.94 -16.15
CA GLY A 491 7.56 3.80 -16.18
C GLY A 491 9.04 4.15 -16.05
N LEU A 492 9.42 5.40 -15.78
CA LEU A 492 10.82 5.79 -15.59
C LEU A 492 11.27 5.57 -14.14
N LEU A 493 12.54 5.22 -13.95
CA LEU A 493 13.12 5.08 -12.62
C LEU A 493 13.22 6.45 -11.93
N ARG A 494 12.60 6.58 -10.75
CA ARG A 494 12.68 7.78 -9.92
C ARG A 494 13.93 7.73 -9.06
N GLN A 495 14.98 8.38 -9.54
CA GLN A 495 16.25 8.49 -8.85
C GLN A 495 16.31 9.75 -7.96
N PRO A 496 16.82 9.67 -6.72
CA PRO A 496 17.60 8.56 -6.16
C PRO A 496 16.76 7.47 -5.46
N LYS A 497 15.44 7.64 -5.33
CA LYS A 497 14.57 6.74 -4.54
C LYS A 497 14.72 5.28 -4.94
N TRP A 498 14.59 4.95 -6.21
CA TRP A 498 14.73 3.57 -6.69
C TRP A 498 16.12 2.99 -6.40
N GLY A 499 17.19 3.75 -6.68
CA GLY A 499 18.56 3.27 -6.46
C GLY A 499 18.91 3.09 -4.99
N HIS A 500 18.48 4.03 -4.14
CA HIS A 500 18.70 3.96 -2.69
C HIS A 500 17.98 2.77 -2.06
N LEU A 501 16.76 2.47 -2.51
CA LEU A 501 16.02 1.30 -2.05
C LEU A 501 16.62 -0.01 -2.59
N LYS A 502 17.14 -0.03 -3.82
CA LYS A 502 17.88 -1.17 -4.36
C LYS A 502 19.11 -1.50 -3.49
N GLU A 503 19.92 -0.49 -3.16
CA GLU A 503 21.07 -0.66 -2.27
C GLU A 503 20.65 -1.13 -0.87
N LEU A 504 19.54 -0.62 -0.32
CA LEU A 504 18.97 -1.11 0.92
C LEU A 504 18.60 -2.60 0.84
N HIS A 505 17.93 -3.03 -0.24
CA HIS A 505 17.54 -4.43 -0.42
C HIS A 505 18.76 -5.34 -0.48
N GLU A 506 19.77 -4.96 -1.27
CA GLU A 506 21.03 -5.70 -1.37
C GLU A 506 21.70 -5.82 0.01
N ALA A 507 21.74 -4.74 0.80
CA ALA A 507 22.30 -4.76 2.16
C ALA A 507 21.52 -5.67 3.12
N ILE A 508 20.18 -5.68 3.05
CA ILE A 508 19.34 -6.59 3.84
C ILE A 508 19.53 -8.05 3.43
N LYS A 509 19.69 -8.33 2.12
CA LYS A 509 19.94 -9.69 1.62
C LYS A 509 21.29 -10.23 2.05
N LEU A 510 22.30 -9.38 2.28
CA LEU A 510 23.55 -9.82 2.93
C LEU A 510 23.30 -10.34 4.36
N CYS A 511 22.27 -9.84 5.05
CA CYS A 511 21.91 -10.25 6.40
C CYS A 511 20.95 -11.46 6.46
N ASP A 512 20.57 -12.06 5.32
CA ASP A 512 19.47 -13.04 5.23
C ASP A 512 19.59 -14.22 6.20
N SER A 513 20.77 -14.84 6.26
CA SER A 513 21.03 -16.02 7.07
C SER A 513 20.94 -15.69 8.55
N ALA A 514 21.49 -14.54 8.96
CA ALA A 514 21.43 -14.08 10.34
C ALA A 514 19.99 -13.74 10.75
N LEU A 515 19.25 -13.01 9.92
CA LEU A 515 17.86 -12.62 10.21
C LEU A 515 16.89 -13.81 10.26
N LEU A 516 17.06 -14.80 9.37
CA LEU A 516 16.15 -15.95 9.27
C LEU A 516 16.45 -17.07 10.27
N HIS A 517 17.71 -17.22 10.68
CA HIS A 517 18.17 -18.36 11.49
C HIS A 517 18.86 -17.97 12.80
N GLY A 518 19.39 -16.76 12.90
CA GLY A 518 20.09 -16.30 14.09
C GLY A 518 19.16 -15.95 15.26
N GLU A 519 19.76 -15.90 16.45
CA GLU A 519 19.15 -15.39 17.67
C GLU A 519 19.21 -13.86 17.69
N GLU A 520 18.12 -13.23 18.11
CA GLU A 520 18.01 -11.77 18.20
C GLU A 520 18.42 -11.29 19.59
N LYS A 521 19.29 -10.28 19.64
CA LYS A 521 19.66 -9.55 20.86
C LYS A 521 19.47 -8.06 20.67
N ASN A 522 18.67 -7.46 21.54
CA ASN A 522 18.40 -6.03 21.55
C ASN A 522 19.25 -5.32 22.60
N LEU A 523 19.95 -4.28 22.18
CA LEU A 523 20.91 -3.52 22.99
C LEU A 523 20.57 -2.03 22.91
N SER A 524 20.56 -1.36 24.05
CA SER A 524 20.55 0.11 24.08
C SER A 524 21.97 0.63 23.81
N LEU A 525 22.10 1.60 22.91
CA LEU A 525 23.35 2.33 22.64
C LEU A 525 23.30 3.77 23.17
N GLY A 526 22.12 4.20 23.61
CA GLY A 526 21.83 5.55 24.08
C GLY A 526 20.34 5.69 24.41
N SER A 527 19.89 6.91 24.67
CA SER A 527 18.48 7.20 25.00
C SER A 527 17.55 6.98 23.79
N LEU A 528 18.03 7.30 22.58
CA LEU A 528 17.30 7.16 21.32
C LEU A 528 18.06 6.29 20.30
N GLN A 529 19.16 5.67 20.72
CA GLN A 529 19.99 4.80 19.88
C GLN A 529 19.92 3.36 20.39
N GLU A 530 19.78 2.43 19.45
CA GLU A 530 19.68 1.00 19.75
C GLU A 530 20.39 0.16 18.70
N ALA A 531 20.77 -1.05 19.09
CA ALA A 531 21.30 -2.08 18.21
C ALA A 531 20.46 -3.34 18.33
N ASN A 532 20.03 -3.88 17.19
CA ASN A 532 19.52 -5.25 17.12
C ASN A 532 20.57 -6.11 16.43
N VAL A 533 21.02 -7.16 17.12
CA VAL A 533 22.08 -8.06 16.66
C VAL A 533 21.47 -9.44 16.44
N TYR A 534 21.77 -10.03 15.28
CA TYR A 534 21.35 -11.35 14.89
C TYR A 534 22.59 -12.24 14.77
N THR A 535 22.71 -13.26 15.63
CA THR A 535 23.89 -14.13 15.69
C THR A 535 23.53 -15.60 15.52
N GLY A 536 24.37 -16.34 14.80
CA GLY A 536 24.27 -17.79 14.67
C GLY A 536 25.61 -18.40 14.26
N PRO A 537 25.69 -19.72 14.04
CA PRO A 537 26.94 -20.38 13.65
C PRO A 537 27.54 -19.74 12.38
N GLY A 538 28.67 -19.04 12.51
CA GLY A 538 29.37 -18.37 11.41
C GLY A 538 28.74 -17.06 10.90
N VAL A 539 27.58 -16.64 11.39
CA VAL A 539 26.86 -15.46 10.87
C VAL A 539 26.60 -14.43 11.98
N CYS A 540 26.78 -13.15 11.66
CA CYS A 540 26.47 -12.03 12.55
C CYS A 540 26.02 -10.84 11.71
N ALA A 541 24.79 -10.35 11.93
CA ALA A 541 24.33 -9.10 11.37
C ALA A 541 23.87 -8.14 12.47
N ALA A 542 24.12 -6.84 12.33
CA ALA A 542 23.65 -5.83 13.26
C ALA A 542 22.99 -4.65 12.55
N PHE A 543 21.96 -4.11 13.17
CA PHE A 543 21.27 -2.89 12.76
C PHE A 543 21.42 -1.87 13.87
N LEU A 544 22.11 -0.76 13.59
CA LEU A 544 22.32 0.34 14.54
C LEU A 544 21.42 1.50 14.14
N SER A 545 20.41 1.82 14.95
CA SER A 545 19.45 2.88 14.65
C SER A 545 19.64 4.09 15.56
N ASN A 546 19.53 5.28 14.97
CA ASN A 546 19.36 6.54 15.69
C ASN A 546 17.95 7.07 15.42
N ASN A 547 17.10 7.00 16.44
CA ASN A 547 15.70 7.43 16.39
C ASN A 547 15.53 8.90 16.78
N ASP A 548 16.63 9.64 17.05
CA ASP A 548 16.61 11.09 17.24
C ASP A 548 16.23 11.77 15.92
N GLU A 549 15.29 12.71 15.97
CA GLU A 549 14.76 13.39 14.79
C GLU A 549 15.62 14.62 14.39
N GLU A 550 16.56 15.03 15.24
CA GLU A 550 17.29 16.29 15.10
C GLU A 550 18.81 16.08 15.08
N HIS A 551 19.34 15.22 15.96
CA HIS A 551 20.77 15.16 16.25
C HIS A 551 21.44 13.89 15.72
N ASP A 552 22.52 14.09 14.96
CA ASP A 552 23.44 13.02 14.60
C ASP A 552 24.21 12.59 15.88
N THR A 553 24.55 11.31 16.02
CA THR A 553 25.18 10.78 17.25
C THR A 553 26.23 9.73 16.93
N ASP A 554 27.37 9.81 17.63
CA ASP A 554 28.38 8.76 17.62
C ASP A 554 28.08 7.74 18.72
N VAL A 555 28.01 6.45 18.35
CA VAL A 555 27.78 5.34 19.28
C VAL A 555 28.96 4.38 19.30
N ASN A 556 29.19 3.71 20.43
CA ASN A 556 30.17 2.63 20.52
C ASN A 556 29.46 1.27 20.47
N PHE A 557 29.82 0.43 19.51
CA PHE A 557 29.28 -0.93 19.35
C PHE A 557 30.43 -1.89 19.04
N GLN A 558 30.56 -2.96 19.82
CA GLN A 558 31.64 -3.95 19.70
C GLN A 558 33.05 -3.33 19.58
N ASN A 559 33.37 -2.39 20.47
CA ASN A 559 34.65 -1.65 20.53
C ASN A 559 34.97 -0.83 19.27
N ARG A 560 33.94 -0.43 18.50
CA ARG A 560 34.06 0.45 17.34
C ARG A 560 33.09 1.61 17.46
N SER A 561 33.55 2.79 17.04
CA SER A 561 32.70 3.98 16.97
C SER A 561 31.99 4.06 15.61
N TYR A 562 30.68 4.34 15.64
CA TYR A 562 29.85 4.53 14.46
C TYR A 562 29.11 5.85 14.54
N HIS A 563 29.25 6.66 13.48
CA HIS A 563 28.49 7.88 13.31
C HIS A 563 27.11 7.58 12.70
N LEU A 564 26.04 7.87 13.44
CA LEU A 564 24.66 7.67 13.01
C LEU A 564 23.96 9.01 12.79
N PRO A 565 23.66 9.39 11.53
CA PRO A 565 22.80 10.53 11.26
C PRO A 565 21.46 10.42 11.98
N ALA A 566 20.85 11.56 12.31
CA ALA A 566 19.49 11.62 12.84
C ALA A 566 18.51 10.87 11.91
N TRP A 567 17.57 10.16 12.50
CA TRP A 567 16.54 9.37 11.82
C TRP A 567 17.13 8.40 10.79
N SER A 568 18.11 7.59 11.21
CA SER A 568 18.80 6.66 10.31
C SER A 568 19.08 5.29 10.93
N VAL A 569 19.26 4.30 10.06
CA VAL A 569 19.73 2.96 10.43
C VAL A 569 20.98 2.63 9.62
N SER A 570 22.03 2.18 10.30
CA SER A 570 23.22 1.56 9.69
C SER A 570 23.09 0.04 9.73
N ILE A 571 23.30 -0.61 8.58
CA ILE A 571 23.24 -2.08 8.43
C ILE A 571 24.67 -2.62 8.35
N LEU A 572 25.00 -3.57 9.24
CA LEU A 572 26.30 -4.21 9.34
C LEU A 572 26.13 -5.74 9.14
N PRO A 573 26.27 -6.26 7.90
CA PRO A 573 26.07 -7.68 7.61
C PRO A 573 27.08 -8.65 8.24
N ASP A 574 28.15 -8.12 8.83
CA ASP A 574 29.21 -8.84 9.52
C ASP A 574 29.39 -8.36 10.98
N CYS A 575 28.45 -7.55 11.48
CA CYS A 575 28.50 -6.82 12.76
C CYS A 575 29.68 -5.84 12.92
N LYS A 576 30.48 -5.56 11.89
CA LYS A 576 31.74 -4.80 11.99
C LYS A 576 31.85 -3.62 11.03
N ASN A 577 31.32 -3.77 9.82
CA ASN A 577 31.47 -2.78 8.74
C ASN A 577 30.08 -2.35 8.27
N VAL A 578 29.88 -1.05 8.06
CA VAL A 578 28.60 -0.53 7.56
C VAL A 578 28.51 -0.80 6.06
N ALA A 579 27.53 -1.59 5.65
CA ALA A 579 27.22 -1.83 4.23
C ALA A 579 26.29 -0.75 3.66
N PHE A 580 25.39 -0.23 4.49
CA PHE A 580 24.39 0.75 4.09
C PHE A 580 23.99 1.61 5.29
N ASN A 581 23.69 2.89 5.06
CA ASN A 581 23.00 3.74 6.02
C ASN A 581 21.85 4.47 5.33
N THR A 582 20.68 4.46 5.95
CA THR A 582 19.43 4.94 5.32
C THR A 582 19.43 6.43 5.00
N ALA A 583 20.27 7.24 5.64
CA ALA A 583 20.38 8.68 5.40
C ALA A 583 21.59 9.08 4.51
N LYS A 584 22.43 8.12 4.11
CA LYS A 584 23.61 8.36 3.26
C LYS A 584 23.33 7.91 1.83
N VAL A 585 22.68 8.78 1.06
CA VAL A 585 22.28 8.50 -0.34
C VAL A 585 23.49 8.59 -1.28
N GLY A 586 24.02 7.42 -1.68
CA GLY A 586 25.07 7.31 -2.70
C GLY A 586 24.55 7.08 -4.12
N ALA A 587 23.27 6.74 -4.25
CA ALA A 587 22.62 6.53 -5.54
C ALA A 587 22.55 7.82 -6.36
N GLN A 588 22.67 7.70 -7.69
CA GLN A 588 22.52 8.84 -8.58
C GLN A 588 21.15 9.51 -8.42
N THR A 589 21.06 10.80 -8.72
CA THR A 589 19.79 11.53 -8.86
C THR A 589 19.59 11.87 -10.33
N SER A 590 18.36 11.75 -10.84
CA SER A 590 18.04 12.06 -12.24
C SER A 590 17.09 13.25 -12.32
N MET A 591 17.35 14.15 -13.25
CA MET A 591 16.40 15.20 -13.61
C MET A 591 15.61 14.77 -14.84
N VAL A 592 14.28 14.85 -14.71
CA VAL A 592 13.34 14.46 -15.76
C VAL A 592 12.50 15.67 -16.12
N GLU A 593 12.40 15.95 -17.41
CA GLU A 593 11.67 17.09 -17.95
C GLU A 593 10.57 16.65 -18.90
N MET A 594 9.54 17.47 -19.02
CA MET A 594 8.50 17.34 -20.03
C MET A 594 8.83 18.27 -21.20
N GLN A 595 9.37 17.71 -22.28
CA GLN A 595 9.82 18.46 -23.45
C GLN A 595 8.73 18.47 -24.53
N SER A 596 8.35 19.67 -24.98
CA SER A 596 7.38 19.83 -26.07
C SER A 596 7.81 19.13 -27.35
N VAL A 597 6.84 18.55 -28.05
CA VAL A 597 7.03 17.93 -29.37
C VAL A 597 6.24 18.71 -30.41
N ASP A 598 6.92 19.10 -31.49
CA ASP A 598 6.25 19.58 -32.69
C ASP A 598 5.62 18.39 -33.41
N ILE A 599 4.29 18.36 -33.53
CA ILE A 599 3.58 17.30 -34.24
C ILE A 599 3.21 17.77 -35.62
N MET A 600 3.55 16.96 -36.62
CA MET A 600 3.15 17.18 -38.01
C MET A 600 1.69 16.72 -38.21
N SER A 601 0.87 17.61 -38.78
CA SER A 601 -0.46 17.28 -39.31
C SER A 601 -0.35 16.26 -40.44
N THR A 602 -1.34 15.38 -40.60
CA THR A 602 -1.37 14.36 -41.67
C THR A 602 -1.71 14.90 -43.06
N ASN A 603 -1.86 16.22 -43.24
CA ASN A 603 -2.24 16.80 -44.53
C ASN A 603 -1.01 17.14 -45.39
N PRO A 604 -0.69 16.37 -46.45
CA PRO A 604 0.52 16.57 -47.26
C PRO A 604 0.53 17.87 -48.08
N LEU A 605 -0.60 18.59 -48.18
CA LEU A 605 -0.68 19.89 -48.86
C LEU A 605 -0.17 21.09 -48.02
N LEU A 606 0.29 20.84 -46.78
CA LEU A 606 0.75 21.88 -45.85
C LEU A 606 2.21 21.66 -45.37
N GLU A 607 2.96 20.76 -46.02
CA GLU A 607 4.36 20.45 -45.66
C GLU A 607 5.34 21.63 -45.86
N GLU A 608 4.94 22.70 -46.57
CA GLU A 608 5.82 23.86 -46.82
C GLU A 608 5.79 24.95 -45.73
N GLU A 609 4.86 24.90 -44.75
CA GLU A 609 4.89 25.81 -43.60
C GLU A 609 5.32 25.06 -42.33
N SER A 610 6.56 25.30 -41.92
CA SER A 610 7.10 24.89 -40.62
C SER A 610 6.36 25.59 -39.46
N ASN A 611 5.15 25.14 -39.14
CA ASN A 611 4.37 25.34 -37.90
C ASN A 611 2.93 24.82 -38.06
N ALA A 612 2.74 23.60 -38.57
CA ALA A 612 1.41 23.05 -38.80
C ALA A 612 0.67 22.77 -37.46
N ALA A 613 -0.07 23.77 -36.96
CA ALA A 613 -0.95 23.63 -35.81
C ALA A 613 -1.95 22.48 -36.02
N MET A 614 -2.33 21.78 -34.94
CA MET A 614 -3.40 20.78 -34.98
C MET A 614 -4.67 21.42 -35.56
N HIS A 615 -5.21 20.84 -36.62
CA HIS A 615 -6.45 21.30 -37.23
C HIS A 615 -7.61 20.67 -36.48
N TRP A 616 -8.39 21.49 -35.78
CA TRP A 616 -9.48 21.05 -34.94
C TRP A 616 -10.82 21.18 -35.66
N GLU A 617 -11.63 20.13 -35.58
CA GLU A 617 -13.04 20.16 -35.94
C GLU A 617 -13.87 20.16 -34.65
N THR A 618 -15.02 20.85 -34.66
CA THR A 618 -15.83 21.02 -33.45
C THR A 618 -17.26 20.54 -33.58
N PHE A 619 -17.81 20.09 -32.47
CA PHE A 619 -19.22 19.79 -32.31
C PHE A 619 -19.70 20.41 -30.99
N LYS A 620 -20.68 21.32 -31.08
CA LYS A 620 -21.23 22.01 -29.93
C LYS A 620 -22.30 21.14 -29.27
N GLU A 621 -22.12 20.88 -27.99
CA GLU A 621 -23.08 20.15 -27.18
C GLU A 621 -24.25 21.08 -26.78
N GLU A 622 -25.47 20.56 -26.81
CA GLU A 622 -26.67 21.36 -26.52
C GLU A 622 -26.85 21.56 -25.00
N VAL A 623 -27.41 22.72 -24.62
CA VAL A 623 -27.63 23.08 -23.21
C VAL A 623 -29.02 22.63 -22.76
N GLY A 624 -29.05 21.75 -21.75
CA GLY A 624 -30.26 21.32 -21.06
C GLY A 624 -30.73 19.91 -21.44
N ALA A 625 -31.85 19.50 -20.84
CA ALA A 625 -32.48 18.21 -21.09
C ALA A 625 -33.38 18.29 -22.34
N LEU A 626 -32.78 18.09 -23.52
CA LEU A 626 -33.44 18.26 -24.83
C LEU A 626 -33.56 16.95 -25.64
N GLY A 627 -32.99 15.86 -25.15
CA GLY A 627 -33.05 14.56 -25.82
C GLY A 627 -34.41 13.87 -25.75
N ASN A 628 -34.54 12.75 -26.47
CA ASN A 628 -35.79 11.97 -26.50
C ASN A 628 -36.03 11.15 -25.20
N ASP A 629 -34.98 10.89 -24.42
CA ASP A 629 -35.05 10.04 -23.20
C ASP A 629 -35.12 10.88 -21.90
N VAL A 630 -35.68 12.09 -21.97
CA VAL A 630 -35.83 12.96 -20.81
C VAL A 630 -37.00 12.52 -19.93
N PHE A 631 -36.89 12.77 -18.63
CA PHE A 631 -37.98 12.49 -17.69
C PHE A 631 -38.12 13.61 -16.67
N THR A 632 -39.31 13.78 -16.11
CA THR A 632 -39.64 14.86 -15.17
C THR A 632 -40.07 14.31 -13.82
N THR A 633 -39.61 14.94 -12.75
CA THR A 633 -40.06 14.69 -11.38
C THR A 633 -40.35 16.01 -10.67
N ASN A 634 -41.13 15.99 -9.59
CA ASN A 634 -41.44 17.18 -8.78
C ASN A 634 -40.47 17.36 -7.59
N ALA A 635 -39.22 16.93 -7.76
CA ALA A 635 -38.19 17.01 -6.73
C ALA A 635 -36.79 16.87 -7.33
N LEU A 636 -35.78 17.37 -6.61
CA LEU A 636 -34.37 17.07 -6.89
C LEU A 636 -34.08 15.58 -6.64
N ILE A 637 -33.33 14.94 -7.54
CA ILE A 637 -32.95 13.52 -7.45
C ILE A 637 -31.45 13.35 -7.25
N ASP A 638 -31.08 12.22 -6.64
CA ASP A 638 -29.68 11.82 -6.47
C ASP A 638 -29.04 11.44 -7.81
N GLN A 639 -27.85 11.96 -8.08
CA GLN A 639 -27.16 11.75 -9.36
C GLN A 639 -26.68 10.31 -9.54
N ILE A 640 -26.15 9.68 -8.50
CA ILE A 640 -25.59 8.32 -8.60
C ILE A 640 -26.73 7.34 -8.86
N ASN A 641 -27.80 7.40 -8.08
CA ASN A 641 -28.97 6.53 -8.26
C ASN A 641 -29.63 6.68 -9.65
N THR A 642 -29.57 7.89 -10.21
CA THR A 642 -30.15 8.19 -11.52
C THR A 642 -29.28 7.72 -12.67
N THR A 643 -27.99 8.07 -12.65
CA THR A 643 -27.04 7.77 -13.74
C THR A 643 -26.54 6.33 -13.69
N LYS A 644 -26.59 5.69 -12.52
CA LYS A 644 -26.00 4.38 -12.25
C LYS A 644 -24.53 4.31 -12.67
N ASP A 645 -23.83 5.44 -12.57
CA ASP A 645 -22.44 5.64 -13.00
C ASP A 645 -22.16 5.24 -14.46
N THR A 646 -23.17 5.25 -15.32
CA THR A 646 -22.98 5.02 -16.77
C THR A 646 -22.33 6.22 -17.47
N THR A 647 -22.33 7.39 -16.82
CA THR A 647 -21.78 8.67 -17.27
C THR A 647 -21.43 9.52 -16.04
N ASP A 648 -20.49 10.46 -16.20
CA ASP A 648 -20.23 11.46 -15.16
C ASP A 648 -21.32 12.54 -15.09
N TYR A 649 -22.17 12.65 -16.11
CA TYR A 649 -22.96 13.85 -16.38
C TYR A 649 -24.47 13.64 -16.17
N LEU A 650 -25.12 14.55 -15.45
CA LEU A 650 -26.58 14.62 -15.30
C LEU A 650 -27.07 16.05 -15.44
N TRP A 651 -28.01 16.26 -16.38
CA TRP A 651 -28.71 17.53 -16.52
C TRP A 651 -29.87 17.65 -15.53
N TYR A 652 -29.97 18.80 -14.87
CA TYR A 652 -31.11 19.22 -14.03
C TYR A 652 -31.70 20.49 -14.65
N THR A 653 -32.89 20.43 -15.24
CA THR A 653 -33.51 21.58 -15.91
C THR A 653 -34.85 21.91 -15.28
N THR A 654 -35.09 23.17 -14.92
CA THR A 654 -36.42 23.66 -14.50
C THR A 654 -36.74 24.96 -15.23
N SER A 655 -37.97 25.42 -15.09
CA SER A 655 -38.38 26.72 -15.60
C SER A 655 -39.09 27.53 -14.51
N LEU A 656 -38.90 28.85 -14.56
CA LEU A 656 -39.50 29.81 -13.64
C LEU A 656 -40.22 30.89 -14.43
N GLN A 657 -41.45 31.20 -14.04
CA GLN A 657 -42.16 32.38 -14.53
C GLN A 657 -41.83 33.57 -13.65
N VAL A 658 -41.33 34.65 -14.25
CA VAL A 658 -40.92 35.87 -13.56
C VAL A 658 -41.86 37.01 -13.95
N ASN A 659 -42.42 37.70 -12.94
CA ASN A 659 -43.34 38.81 -13.16
C ASN A 659 -42.58 40.07 -13.63
N GLU A 660 -43.12 40.79 -14.62
CA GLU A 660 -42.57 42.07 -15.10
C GLU A 660 -42.43 43.14 -14.00
N LYS A 661 -43.20 42.99 -12.91
CA LYS A 661 -43.21 43.93 -11.77
C LYS A 661 -42.17 43.61 -10.68
N GLU A 662 -41.37 42.56 -10.83
CA GLU A 662 -40.37 42.23 -9.82
C GLU A 662 -39.41 43.41 -9.56
N PRO A 663 -39.04 43.67 -8.29
CA PRO A 663 -38.33 44.88 -7.90
C PRO A 663 -36.97 45.00 -8.60
N PHE A 664 -36.32 43.87 -8.90
CA PHE A 664 -35.03 43.80 -9.59
C PHE A 664 -35.03 44.40 -11.00
N PHE A 665 -36.18 44.48 -11.69
CA PHE A 665 -36.26 45.18 -12.98
C PHE A 665 -36.22 46.70 -12.84
N SER A 666 -36.60 47.23 -11.67
CA SER A 666 -36.74 48.66 -11.43
C SER A 666 -35.56 49.29 -10.67
N ASN A 667 -34.95 48.53 -9.75
CA ASN A 667 -33.88 49.02 -8.88
C ASN A 667 -32.47 48.58 -9.32
N GLY A 668 -32.36 47.74 -10.37
CA GLY A 668 -31.09 47.25 -10.91
C GLY A 668 -30.35 46.22 -10.04
N MET A 669 -30.93 45.77 -8.92
CA MET A 669 -30.38 44.66 -8.13
C MET A 669 -30.70 43.34 -8.82
N LEU A 670 -29.74 42.44 -8.98
CA LEU A 670 -30.00 41.12 -9.58
C LEU A 670 -30.43 40.10 -8.52
N PRO A 671 -31.36 39.18 -8.83
CA PRO A 671 -31.68 38.06 -7.96
C PRO A 671 -30.45 37.15 -7.80
N VAL A 672 -30.30 36.56 -6.61
CA VAL A 672 -29.16 35.69 -6.27
C VAL A 672 -29.62 34.24 -6.31
N LEU A 673 -28.98 33.44 -7.17
CA LEU A 673 -29.14 31.99 -7.22
C LEU A 673 -28.24 31.33 -6.19
N ILE A 674 -28.84 30.53 -5.31
CA ILE A 674 -28.17 29.77 -4.28
C ILE A 674 -28.40 28.28 -4.54
N VAL A 675 -27.32 27.52 -4.73
CA VAL A 675 -27.36 26.08 -4.99
C VAL A 675 -26.50 25.35 -3.97
N GLU A 676 -27.07 24.36 -3.30
CA GLU A 676 -26.31 23.43 -2.44
C GLU A 676 -26.20 22.08 -3.14
N SER A 677 -24.98 21.56 -3.29
CA SER A 677 -24.70 20.29 -3.94
C SER A 677 -23.98 19.32 -3.00
N ARG A 678 -24.34 18.04 -3.11
CA ARG A 678 -23.60 16.93 -2.48
C ARG A 678 -22.28 16.63 -3.19
N GLY A 679 -22.02 17.32 -4.30
CA GLY A 679 -20.83 17.20 -5.11
C GLY A 679 -21.13 16.64 -6.52
N HIS A 680 -20.15 16.49 -7.40
CA HIS A 680 -18.74 16.86 -7.17
C HIS A 680 -18.42 18.20 -7.85
N ALA A 681 -18.99 18.45 -9.02
CA ALA A 681 -18.91 19.72 -9.72
C ALA A 681 -20.22 20.06 -10.44
N MET A 682 -20.42 21.32 -10.80
CA MET A 682 -21.60 21.81 -11.49
C MET A 682 -21.27 22.96 -12.44
N HIS A 683 -21.99 23.02 -13.57
CA HIS A 683 -22.09 24.20 -14.42
C HIS A 683 -23.53 24.72 -14.42
N VAL A 684 -23.69 26.05 -14.42
CA VAL A 684 -24.97 26.74 -14.34
C VAL A 684 -25.25 27.46 -15.65
N PHE A 685 -26.44 27.25 -16.19
CA PHE A 685 -26.93 27.91 -17.38
C PHE A 685 -28.29 28.55 -17.11
N ILE A 686 -28.46 29.78 -17.57
CA ILE A 686 -29.71 30.53 -17.48
C ILE A 686 -30.10 30.94 -18.89
N ASN A 687 -31.31 30.58 -19.33
CA ASN A 687 -31.79 30.81 -20.69
C ASN A 687 -30.81 30.32 -21.77
N HIS A 688 -30.22 29.13 -21.56
CA HIS A 688 -29.21 28.49 -22.40
C HIS A 688 -27.84 29.21 -22.48
N GLU A 689 -27.61 30.25 -21.67
CA GLU A 689 -26.32 30.93 -21.57
C GLU A 689 -25.55 30.46 -20.33
N PHE A 690 -24.24 30.26 -20.49
CA PHE A 690 -23.37 29.87 -19.38
C PHE A 690 -23.20 31.02 -18.37
N VAL A 691 -23.49 30.74 -17.11
CA VAL A 691 -23.45 31.73 -16.02
C VAL A 691 -22.27 31.50 -15.08
N GLY A 692 -21.90 30.25 -14.79
CA GLY A 692 -20.79 29.96 -13.88
C GLY A 692 -20.64 28.49 -13.54
N SER A 693 -19.62 28.19 -12.75
CA SER A 693 -19.31 26.83 -12.28
C SER A 693 -18.99 26.84 -10.79
N ALA A 694 -19.20 25.70 -10.14
CA ALA A 694 -18.72 25.43 -8.78
C ALA A 694 -18.34 23.96 -8.64
N SER A 695 -17.47 23.66 -7.67
CA SER A 695 -17.08 22.30 -7.34
C SER A 695 -16.63 22.22 -5.88
N GLY A 696 -16.65 21.00 -5.35
CA GLY A 696 -15.85 20.65 -4.19
C GLY A 696 -14.38 20.48 -4.56
N ASN A 697 -13.63 19.83 -3.68
CA ASN A 697 -12.26 19.38 -3.88
C ASN A 697 -12.03 18.04 -3.18
N GLY A 698 -10.78 17.56 -3.16
CA GLY A 698 -10.43 16.29 -2.52
C GLY A 698 -10.61 16.23 -1.01
N ASP A 699 -10.67 17.36 -0.31
CA ASP A 699 -10.86 17.44 1.14
C ASP A 699 -12.34 17.67 1.51
N GLU A 700 -13.05 18.52 0.75
CA GLU A 700 -14.47 18.84 0.94
C GLU A 700 -15.22 18.69 -0.39
N ILE A 701 -15.94 17.56 -0.53
CA ILE A 701 -16.65 17.19 -1.77
C ILE A 701 -17.90 18.05 -1.98
N LYS A 702 -18.60 18.41 -0.89
CA LYS A 702 -19.84 19.21 -0.94
C LYS A 702 -19.51 20.67 -1.18
N PHE A 703 -20.40 21.39 -1.84
CA PHE A 703 -20.19 22.81 -2.07
C PHE A 703 -21.49 23.59 -2.14
N LYS A 704 -21.37 24.89 -1.91
CA LYS A 704 -22.45 25.88 -2.07
C LYS A 704 -22.03 26.88 -3.14
N TYR A 705 -22.94 27.17 -4.06
CA TYR A 705 -22.78 28.19 -5.10
C TYR A 705 -23.75 29.33 -4.86
N GLU A 706 -23.25 30.56 -4.90
CA GLU A 706 -24.05 31.77 -4.77
C GLU A 706 -23.63 32.76 -5.85
N LYS A 707 -24.56 33.17 -6.71
CA LYS A 707 -24.27 34.17 -7.75
C LYS A 707 -25.50 34.97 -8.14
N ALA A 708 -25.30 36.27 -8.33
CA ALA A 708 -26.26 37.14 -8.99
C ALA A 708 -26.49 36.72 -10.44
N ILE A 709 -27.74 36.58 -10.87
CA ILE A 709 -28.11 36.12 -12.22
C ILE A 709 -29.06 37.08 -12.92
N HIS A 710 -29.02 37.09 -14.26
CA HIS A 710 -29.96 37.85 -15.08
C HIS A 710 -31.17 36.99 -15.41
N LEU A 711 -32.37 37.47 -15.04
CA LEU A 711 -33.64 36.88 -15.43
C LEU A 711 -34.38 37.87 -16.34
N LYS A 712 -35.15 37.34 -17.30
CA LYS A 712 -36.06 38.13 -18.15
C LYS A 712 -37.48 38.06 -17.61
N ALA A 713 -38.33 39.01 -17.98
CA ALA A 713 -39.76 38.87 -17.75
C ALA A 713 -40.32 37.64 -18.47
N GLY A 714 -41.29 36.96 -17.85
CA GLY A 714 -41.86 35.71 -18.37
C GLY A 714 -41.01 34.49 -18.06
N LYS A 715 -40.99 33.53 -18.98
CA LYS A 715 -40.36 32.21 -18.76
C LYS A 715 -38.84 32.31 -18.78
N ASN A 716 -38.21 31.79 -17.74
CA ASN A 716 -36.77 31.59 -17.64
C ASN A 716 -36.46 30.11 -17.49
N ASP A 717 -35.54 29.61 -18.31
CA ASP A 717 -35.05 28.24 -18.19
C ASP A 717 -33.76 28.24 -17.36
N ILE A 718 -33.72 27.38 -16.34
CA ILE A 718 -32.57 27.21 -15.43
C ILE A 718 -32.09 25.78 -15.60
N ALA A 719 -30.87 25.62 -16.10
CA ALA A 719 -30.26 24.32 -16.32
C ALA A 719 -28.94 24.20 -15.57
N PHE A 720 -28.72 23.03 -14.99
CA PHE A 720 -27.46 22.65 -14.37
C PHE A 720 -26.92 21.39 -15.02
N LEU A 721 -25.64 21.41 -15.36
CA LEU A 721 -24.89 20.20 -15.66
C LEU A 721 -24.14 19.78 -14.40
N SER A 722 -24.65 18.76 -13.71
CA SER A 722 -24.02 18.19 -12.51
C SER A 722 -23.07 17.06 -12.91
N MET A 723 -21.94 16.96 -12.22
CA MET A 723 -20.85 16.06 -12.56
C MET A 723 -20.34 15.28 -11.35
N THR A 724 -20.21 13.96 -11.50
CA THR A 724 -19.35 13.14 -10.64
C THR A 724 -17.91 13.20 -11.15
N VAL A 725 -16.96 12.94 -10.25
CA VAL A 725 -15.52 12.92 -10.52
C VAL A 725 -14.97 11.71 -9.77
N GLY A 726 -15.28 10.53 -10.30
CA GLY A 726 -15.24 9.27 -9.54
C GLY A 726 -16.32 9.21 -8.45
N LEU A 727 -16.31 8.14 -7.66
CA LEU A 727 -17.24 7.85 -6.57
C LEU A 727 -16.48 7.57 -5.28
N GLN A 728 -17.17 7.70 -4.13
CA GLN A 728 -16.61 7.39 -2.82
C GLN A 728 -15.97 6.00 -2.82
N ASN A 729 -14.72 5.89 -2.37
CA ASN A 729 -13.88 4.70 -2.50
C ASN A 729 -13.61 3.97 -1.18
N GLY A 730 -14.19 4.44 -0.08
CA GLY A 730 -13.97 3.91 1.26
C GLY A 730 -14.68 4.74 2.33
N GLY A 731 -14.58 4.28 3.58
CA GLY A 731 -15.34 4.78 4.73
C GLY A 731 -16.56 3.92 5.07
N PRO A 732 -17.20 4.13 6.22
CA PRO A 732 -18.36 3.35 6.61
C PRO A 732 -19.59 3.72 5.75
N TYR A 733 -20.34 2.72 5.29
CA TYR A 733 -21.55 2.90 4.48
C TYR A 733 -21.34 3.80 3.24
N TYR A 734 -20.14 3.74 2.68
CA TYR A 734 -19.74 4.60 1.56
C TYR A 734 -20.60 4.38 0.31
N ASP A 735 -21.25 3.22 0.21
CA ASP A 735 -22.20 2.86 -0.84
C ASP A 735 -23.47 3.72 -0.84
N PHE A 736 -23.79 4.39 0.27
CA PHE A 736 -24.95 5.30 0.38
C PHE A 736 -24.59 6.79 0.23
N VAL A 737 -23.33 7.11 -0.03
CA VAL A 737 -22.90 8.50 -0.24
C VAL A 737 -23.40 8.96 -1.61
N GLY A 738 -24.45 9.78 -1.60
CA GLY A 738 -25.07 10.36 -2.79
C GLY A 738 -24.29 11.54 -3.37
N ALA A 739 -24.66 11.94 -4.60
CA ALA A 739 -24.08 13.09 -5.30
C ALA A 739 -25.15 13.92 -6.02
N GLY A 740 -24.76 15.07 -6.55
CA GLY A 740 -25.62 15.97 -7.31
C GLY A 740 -26.29 17.05 -6.47
N ILE A 741 -27.18 17.79 -7.13
CA ILE A 741 -27.82 18.99 -6.59
C ILE A 741 -28.86 18.61 -5.53
N SER A 742 -28.75 19.22 -4.36
CA SER A 742 -29.65 18.93 -3.22
C SER A 742 -30.61 20.05 -2.88
N LYS A 743 -30.34 21.29 -3.31
CA LYS A 743 -31.18 22.45 -3.01
C LYS A 743 -30.95 23.57 -3.99
N VAL A 744 -32.01 24.25 -4.40
CA VAL A 744 -31.96 25.38 -5.33
C VAL A 744 -32.89 26.47 -4.83
N LYS A 745 -32.35 27.67 -4.60
CA LYS A 745 -33.07 28.82 -4.06
C LYS A 745 -32.75 30.09 -4.84
N LEU A 746 -33.70 31.01 -4.86
CA LEU A 746 -33.54 32.35 -5.40
C LEU A 746 -33.89 33.39 -4.34
N GLU A 747 -33.02 34.37 -4.18
CA GLU A 747 -33.23 35.52 -3.30
C GLU A 747 -33.40 36.81 -4.12
N GLY A 748 -34.15 37.78 -3.60
CA GLY A 748 -34.33 39.10 -4.22
C GLY A 748 -35.68 39.33 -4.91
N PHE A 749 -36.64 38.41 -4.78
CA PHE A 749 -38.02 38.59 -5.26
C PHE A 749 -38.87 39.40 -4.28
N GLU A 750 -39.97 40.02 -4.74
CA GLU A 750 -40.87 40.83 -3.89
C GLU A 750 -41.39 40.06 -2.67
N GLY A 751 -41.72 38.77 -2.86
CA GLY A 751 -42.16 37.85 -1.80
C GLY A 751 -41.06 37.24 -0.94
N GLY A 752 -39.80 37.67 -1.11
CA GLY A 752 -38.63 37.13 -0.42
C GLY A 752 -37.95 36.00 -1.18
N MET A 753 -37.49 34.98 -0.45
CA MET A 753 -36.76 33.84 -1.02
C MET A 753 -37.71 32.81 -1.63
N ILE A 754 -37.45 32.41 -2.87
CA ILE A 754 -38.16 31.32 -3.56
C ILE A 754 -37.33 30.05 -3.46
N ASP A 755 -37.94 28.95 -3.05
CA ASP A 755 -37.32 27.62 -3.07
C ASP A 755 -37.81 26.84 -4.29
N LEU A 756 -36.88 26.49 -5.19
CA LEU A 756 -37.15 25.75 -6.43
C LEU A 756 -36.92 24.24 -6.27
N SER A 757 -36.51 23.77 -5.08
CA SER A 757 -36.09 22.38 -4.88
C SER A 757 -37.23 21.37 -5.12
N SER A 758 -38.49 21.80 -4.96
CA SER A 758 -39.70 21.01 -5.18
C SER A 758 -40.43 21.35 -6.49
N ASN A 759 -39.80 22.11 -7.39
CA ASN A 759 -40.36 22.38 -8.72
C ASN A 759 -40.39 21.11 -9.58
N ALA A 760 -41.10 21.18 -10.70
CA ALA A 760 -40.91 20.24 -11.79
C ALA A 760 -39.49 20.39 -12.37
N TRP A 761 -38.69 19.33 -12.24
CA TRP A 761 -37.34 19.20 -12.78
C TRP A 761 -37.33 18.15 -13.89
N THR A 762 -36.76 18.52 -15.04
CA THR A 762 -36.54 17.64 -16.19
C THR A 762 -35.08 17.24 -16.26
N TYR A 763 -34.85 15.95 -16.46
CA TYR A 763 -33.54 15.33 -16.37
C TYR A 763 -33.12 14.69 -17.68
N GLN A 764 -31.82 14.72 -17.95
CA GLN A 764 -31.18 13.95 -19.02
C GLN A 764 -29.91 13.29 -18.50
N ILE A 765 -29.85 11.96 -18.61
CA ILE A 765 -28.65 11.18 -18.28
C ILE A 765 -27.65 11.33 -19.43
N GLY A 766 -26.45 11.80 -19.10
CA GLY A 766 -25.32 11.92 -20.01
C GLY A 766 -25.43 13.04 -21.03
N LEU A 767 -24.43 13.06 -21.91
CA LEU A 767 -24.27 14.03 -22.98
C LEU A 767 -24.77 13.46 -24.31
N LEU A 768 -25.23 14.33 -25.21
CA LEU A 768 -25.54 13.96 -26.59
C LEU A 768 -24.30 13.39 -27.28
N GLY A 769 -23.12 13.99 -27.10
CA GLY A 769 -21.89 13.46 -27.69
C GLY A 769 -21.48 12.07 -27.18
N GLU A 770 -21.83 11.72 -25.93
CA GLU A 770 -21.69 10.36 -25.41
C GLU A 770 -22.63 9.40 -26.14
N LYS A 771 -23.91 9.76 -26.28
CA LYS A 771 -24.92 8.95 -27.01
C LYS A 771 -24.57 8.73 -28.48
N LEU A 772 -23.97 9.75 -29.12
CA LEU A 772 -23.50 9.71 -30.50
C LEU A 772 -22.15 9.01 -30.65
N ASN A 773 -21.53 8.59 -29.54
CA ASN A 773 -20.22 7.95 -29.50
C ASN A 773 -19.14 8.77 -30.23
N LEU A 774 -19.10 10.09 -30.03
CA LEU A 774 -18.18 10.99 -30.74
C LEU A 774 -16.70 10.73 -30.46
N HIS A 775 -16.38 9.95 -29.43
CA HIS A 775 -15.04 9.48 -29.14
C HIS A 775 -14.57 8.32 -30.05
N LEU A 776 -15.48 7.70 -30.81
CA LEU A 776 -15.20 6.60 -31.75
C LEU A 776 -15.23 7.08 -33.19
N GLU A 777 -14.44 6.42 -34.05
CA GLU A 777 -14.37 6.71 -35.48
C GLU A 777 -15.75 6.62 -36.15
N SER A 778 -16.53 5.58 -35.81
CA SER A 778 -17.90 5.38 -36.31
C SER A 778 -18.85 6.50 -35.90
N GLY A 779 -18.78 6.96 -34.64
CA GLY A 779 -19.61 8.07 -34.16
C GLY A 779 -19.24 9.40 -34.79
N THR A 780 -17.93 9.68 -34.92
CA THR A 780 -17.48 10.91 -35.57
C THR A 780 -17.91 11.04 -37.03
N ALA A 781 -18.08 9.92 -37.75
CA ALA A 781 -18.51 9.91 -39.14
C ALA A 781 -20.01 10.18 -39.33
N ASN A 782 -20.82 10.00 -38.28
CA ASN A 782 -22.28 10.09 -38.34
C ASN A 782 -22.83 11.49 -38.02
N VAL A 783 -21.96 12.45 -37.71
CA VAL A 783 -22.36 13.82 -37.39
C VAL A 783 -21.63 14.83 -38.26
N GLN A 784 -22.26 15.98 -38.48
CA GLN A 784 -21.61 17.10 -39.16
C GLN A 784 -20.77 17.87 -38.15
N TRP A 785 -19.46 17.86 -38.34
CA TRP A 785 -18.52 18.65 -37.54
C TRP A 785 -18.29 20.00 -38.21
N GLU A 786 -18.24 21.05 -37.40
CA GLU A 786 -17.91 22.38 -37.86
C GLU A 786 -16.41 22.48 -38.12
N LYS A 787 -16.08 22.96 -39.33
CA LYS A 787 -14.71 23.25 -39.76
C LYS A 787 -14.54 24.76 -39.80
N ALA A 788 -14.04 25.33 -38.71
CA ALA A 788 -13.69 26.74 -38.64
C ALA A 788 -12.19 26.93 -38.90
N ALA A 789 -11.78 28.11 -39.42
CA ALA A 789 -10.38 28.46 -39.58
C ALA A 789 -9.60 28.42 -38.24
N SER A 790 -10.29 28.65 -37.13
CA SER A 790 -9.81 28.41 -35.78
C SER A 790 -10.94 27.84 -34.91
N PRO A 791 -10.67 26.84 -34.06
CA PRO A 791 -11.69 26.34 -33.14
C PRO A 791 -12.13 27.43 -32.15
N PRO A 792 -13.39 27.41 -31.68
CA PRO A 792 -13.85 28.27 -30.60
C PRO A 792 -12.95 28.10 -29.36
N LYS A 793 -12.72 29.22 -28.67
CA LYS A 793 -11.91 29.29 -27.44
C LYS A 793 -12.80 29.67 -26.28
N ASN A 794 -12.55 29.08 -25.12
CA ASN A 794 -13.32 29.32 -23.89
C ASN A 794 -14.83 29.11 -24.05
N GLN A 795 -15.23 28.29 -25.03
CA GLN A 795 -16.61 27.85 -25.19
C GLN A 795 -16.81 26.58 -24.36
N SER A 796 -17.78 26.63 -23.45
CA SER A 796 -18.19 25.46 -22.66
C SER A 796 -18.92 24.44 -23.54
N LEU A 797 -18.97 23.20 -23.06
CA LEU A 797 -19.70 22.10 -23.71
C LEU A 797 -19.33 21.93 -25.19
N THR A 798 -18.05 21.73 -25.46
CA THR A 798 -17.55 21.61 -26.83
C THR A 798 -16.77 20.32 -26.99
N TRP A 799 -17.12 19.55 -28.02
CA TRP A 799 -16.32 18.43 -28.49
C TRP A 799 -15.33 18.93 -29.53
N TYR A 800 -14.07 18.53 -29.37
CA TYR A 800 -12.99 18.79 -30.31
C TYR A 800 -12.47 17.46 -30.85
N LYS A 801 -12.17 17.39 -32.14
CA LYS A 801 -11.40 16.27 -32.70
C LYS A 801 -10.31 16.76 -33.64
N THR A 802 -9.25 15.98 -33.75
CA THR A 802 -8.17 16.20 -34.71
C THR A 802 -7.51 14.88 -35.09
N ARG A 803 -6.72 14.90 -36.17
CA ARG A 803 -5.93 13.75 -36.64
C ARG A 803 -4.43 14.06 -36.49
N ILE A 804 -3.70 13.14 -35.89
CA ILE A 804 -2.27 13.33 -35.55
C ILE A 804 -1.43 12.10 -35.90
N ASN A 805 -0.15 12.34 -36.18
CA ASN A 805 0.86 11.28 -36.23
C ASN A 805 1.39 10.95 -34.84
N ALA A 806 1.91 9.74 -34.66
CA ALA A 806 2.57 9.36 -33.41
C ALA A 806 3.83 10.23 -33.20
N PRO A 807 4.09 10.74 -31.98
CA PRO A 807 5.36 11.41 -31.69
C PRO A 807 6.55 10.49 -31.96
N HIS A 808 7.65 11.01 -32.52
CA HIS A 808 8.84 10.19 -32.78
C HIS A 808 9.52 9.68 -31.49
N GLY A 809 10.27 8.58 -31.63
CA GLY A 809 11.08 7.98 -30.55
C GLY A 809 10.29 7.12 -29.56
N ASN A 810 11.01 6.61 -28.55
CA ASN A 810 10.49 5.66 -27.57
C ASN A 810 10.17 6.28 -26.20
N ASP A 811 10.56 7.54 -25.96
CA ASP A 811 10.32 8.24 -24.69
C ASP A 811 8.82 8.23 -24.31
N PRO A 812 8.43 8.11 -23.04
CA PRO A 812 7.03 8.23 -22.65
C PRO A 812 6.41 9.57 -23.05
N VAL A 813 5.09 9.58 -23.30
CA VAL A 813 4.37 10.73 -23.88
C VAL A 813 3.17 11.12 -23.02
N ALA A 814 2.90 12.42 -22.95
CA ALA A 814 1.70 12.97 -22.35
C ALA A 814 1.08 14.08 -23.21
N LEU A 815 -0.18 14.40 -22.96
CA LEU A 815 -0.81 15.64 -23.38
C LEU A 815 -0.56 16.73 -22.33
N ASP A 816 -0.11 17.90 -22.77
CA ASP A 816 -0.11 19.12 -21.97
C ASP A 816 -1.48 19.80 -22.10
N MET A 817 -2.25 19.75 -21.02
CA MET A 817 -3.63 20.24 -20.96
C MET A 817 -3.75 21.56 -20.21
N LEU A 818 -2.64 22.28 -19.98
CA LEU A 818 -2.65 23.53 -19.21
C LEU A 818 -3.62 24.59 -19.77
N SER A 819 -3.81 24.62 -21.08
CA SER A 819 -4.69 25.57 -21.77
C SER A 819 -6.18 25.19 -21.72
N MET A 820 -6.52 24.04 -21.15
CA MET A 820 -7.87 23.49 -21.14
C MET A 820 -8.55 23.70 -19.78
N GLY A 821 -9.87 23.51 -19.74
CA GLY A 821 -10.67 23.77 -18.54
C GLY A 821 -10.88 22.52 -17.69
N LYS A 822 -11.82 21.68 -18.11
CA LYS A 822 -12.08 20.35 -17.55
C LYS A 822 -12.77 19.51 -18.62
N GLY A 823 -12.52 18.20 -18.60
CA GLY A 823 -13.16 17.33 -19.56
C GLY A 823 -12.61 15.93 -19.60
N GLN A 824 -12.77 15.30 -20.76
CA GLN A 824 -12.36 13.93 -21.02
C GLN A 824 -11.61 13.88 -22.36
N ALA A 825 -10.60 13.01 -22.45
CA ALA A 825 -9.79 12.86 -23.67
C ALA A 825 -9.66 11.40 -24.10
N TRP A 826 -9.62 11.17 -25.41
CA TRP A 826 -9.49 9.85 -26.04
C TRP A 826 -8.49 9.85 -27.18
N LEU A 827 -7.71 8.78 -27.28
CA LEU A 827 -6.89 8.48 -28.45
C LEU A 827 -7.38 7.18 -29.08
N ASN A 828 -7.80 7.22 -30.36
CA ASN A 828 -8.30 6.06 -31.09
C ASN A 828 -9.43 5.32 -30.33
N GLY A 829 -10.35 6.06 -29.73
CA GLY A 829 -11.44 5.52 -28.91
C GLY A 829 -11.04 5.06 -27.51
N ARG A 830 -9.74 5.04 -27.16
CA ARG A 830 -9.26 4.67 -25.82
C ARG A 830 -9.20 5.90 -24.93
N MET A 831 -9.93 5.86 -23.82
CA MET A 831 -10.03 7.00 -22.92
C MET A 831 -8.75 7.17 -22.09
N ILE A 832 -8.08 8.31 -22.29
CA ILE A 832 -6.87 8.71 -21.56
C ILE A 832 -7.23 8.98 -20.10
N GLY A 833 -8.37 9.61 -19.85
CA GLY A 833 -8.89 9.89 -18.51
C GLY A 833 -9.61 11.22 -18.45
N VAL A 834 -9.98 11.61 -17.24
CA VAL A 834 -10.55 12.94 -16.94
C VAL A 834 -9.40 13.94 -16.82
N TYR A 835 -9.45 15.01 -17.60
CA TYR A 835 -8.51 16.12 -17.43
C TYR A 835 -9.15 17.24 -16.64
N TRP A 836 -8.40 17.77 -15.69
CA TRP A 836 -8.78 18.94 -14.92
C TRP A 836 -7.52 19.60 -14.35
N PRO A 837 -6.90 20.55 -15.08
CA PRO A 837 -5.75 21.34 -14.59
C PRO A 837 -6.16 22.34 -13.49
N LEU A 838 -6.90 21.87 -12.49
CA LEU A 838 -7.35 22.65 -11.34
C LEU A 838 -6.13 22.96 -10.46
N PRO A 839 -5.80 24.24 -10.23
CA PRO A 839 -4.70 24.60 -9.35
C PRO A 839 -5.03 24.29 -7.89
N SER A 840 -4.00 23.87 -7.16
CA SER A 840 -4.06 23.84 -5.70
C SER A 840 -4.02 25.26 -5.12
N SER A 841 -4.45 25.43 -3.87
CA SER A 841 -4.33 26.74 -3.20
C SER A 841 -2.85 27.14 -3.08
N PRO A 842 -2.47 28.39 -3.41
CA PRO A 842 -1.10 28.88 -3.17
C PRO A 842 -0.76 28.90 -1.67
N PHE A 843 -1.78 28.88 -0.80
CA PHE A 843 -1.65 28.83 0.66
C PHE A 843 -1.81 27.41 1.22
N ALA A 844 -1.75 26.35 0.39
CA ALA A 844 -1.90 24.96 0.83
C ALA A 844 -0.74 24.43 1.69
N GLY A 845 0.24 25.28 2.02
CA GLY A 845 1.28 25.02 3.01
C GLY A 845 2.45 24.18 2.51
N CYS A 846 2.79 24.24 1.21
CA CYS A 846 3.99 23.55 0.72
C CYS A 846 5.24 24.12 1.39
N PRO A 847 6.05 23.28 2.08
CA PRO A 847 7.28 23.74 2.71
C PRO A 847 8.31 24.15 1.64
N SER A 848 9.17 25.11 1.99
CA SER A 848 10.25 25.55 1.09
C SER A 848 11.33 24.49 0.87
N LYS A 849 11.52 23.59 1.85
CA LYS A 849 12.37 22.41 1.78
C LYS A 849 11.72 21.25 2.54
N CYS A 850 11.84 20.05 2.01
CA CYS A 850 11.44 18.83 2.69
C CYS A 850 12.62 18.28 3.52
N ASN A 851 12.37 17.89 4.76
CA ASN A 851 13.35 17.23 5.62
C ASN A 851 12.95 15.76 5.80
N TYR A 852 13.88 14.83 5.55
CA TYR A 852 13.62 13.40 5.74
C TYR A 852 13.47 13.02 7.23
N ARG A 853 14.13 13.76 8.13
CA ARG A 853 14.22 13.41 9.56
C ARG A 853 12.89 13.52 10.29
N GLY A 854 12.63 12.58 11.21
CA GLY A 854 11.43 12.49 12.03
C GLY A 854 10.24 11.88 11.31
N LYS A 855 9.16 11.59 12.06
CA LYS A 855 7.98 10.90 11.50
C LYS A 855 7.39 11.61 10.29
N PHE A 856 7.01 10.83 9.29
CA PHE A 856 6.37 11.29 8.06
C PHE A 856 4.85 11.38 8.21
N SER A 857 4.27 12.35 7.49
CA SER A 857 2.84 12.41 7.19
C SER A 857 2.68 12.95 5.75
N PRO A 858 1.54 12.72 5.08
CA PRO A 858 1.32 13.20 3.71
C PRO A 858 1.50 14.72 3.55
N ASN A 859 1.37 15.47 4.65
CA ASN A 859 1.44 16.92 4.68
C ASN A 859 2.85 17.45 5.00
N LYS A 860 3.79 16.57 5.35
CA LYS A 860 5.16 16.95 5.74
C LYS A 860 5.95 17.47 4.55
N CYS A 861 5.77 16.85 3.39
CA CYS A 861 6.50 17.19 2.18
C CYS A 861 5.54 17.24 1.00
N SER A 862 5.34 18.45 0.49
CA SER A 862 4.49 18.69 -0.67
C SER A 862 5.10 19.76 -1.56
N THR A 863 4.83 19.67 -2.86
CA THR A 863 5.34 20.59 -3.88
C THR A 863 4.19 21.15 -4.72
N ASP A 864 4.53 22.05 -5.66
CA ASP A 864 3.62 22.57 -6.70
C ASP A 864 2.35 23.29 -6.18
N CYS A 865 2.41 23.85 -4.96
CA CYS A 865 1.32 24.69 -4.46
C CYS A 865 1.06 25.90 -5.37
N GLY A 866 -0.21 26.18 -5.67
CA GLY A 866 -0.62 27.26 -6.57
C GLY A 866 -0.61 26.89 -8.06
N ASN A 867 -0.02 25.75 -8.42
CA ASN A 867 -0.03 25.21 -9.78
C ASN A 867 -1.12 24.14 -9.95
N PRO A 868 -1.53 23.84 -11.20
CA PRO A 868 -2.41 22.72 -11.52
C PRO A 868 -1.93 21.41 -10.88
N THR A 869 -2.79 20.74 -10.11
CA THR A 869 -2.43 19.45 -9.48
C THR A 869 -2.04 18.41 -10.52
N GLN A 870 -2.66 18.45 -11.70
CA GLN A 870 -2.26 17.66 -12.86
C GLN A 870 -2.33 18.49 -14.15
N ARG A 871 -1.17 18.72 -14.76
CA ARG A 871 -1.02 19.37 -16.06
C ARG A 871 -0.90 18.38 -17.22
N TRP A 872 -0.11 17.33 -17.00
CA TRP A 872 0.24 16.35 -18.02
C TRP A 872 -0.56 15.07 -17.85
N TYR A 873 -1.08 14.56 -18.97
CA TYR A 873 -1.95 13.38 -19.01
C TYR A 873 -1.30 12.29 -19.84
N HIS A 874 -0.88 11.21 -19.17
CA HIS A 874 -0.13 10.12 -19.78
C HIS A 874 -0.89 9.46 -20.94
N VAL A 875 -0.23 9.35 -22.09
CA VAL A 875 -0.75 8.66 -23.28
C VAL A 875 0.16 7.47 -23.59
N PRO A 876 -0.29 6.23 -23.35
CA PRO A 876 0.52 5.05 -23.60
C PRO A 876 0.96 4.94 -25.06
N ARG A 877 2.25 4.69 -25.27
CA ARG A 877 2.84 4.55 -26.62
C ARG A 877 2.14 3.48 -27.47
N SER A 878 1.69 2.38 -26.86
CA SER A 878 1.00 1.29 -27.54
C SER A 878 -0.41 1.63 -28.03
N TRP A 879 -0.97 2.79 -27.68
CA TRP A 879 -2.26 3.25 -28.19
C TRP A 879 -2.15 4.00 -29.52
N PHE A 880 -0.94 4.39 -29.92
CA PHE A 880 -0.70 5.03 -31.20
C PHE A 880 -0.58 4.01 -32.33
N LYS A 881 -1.23 4.31 -33.45
CA LYS A 881 -0.85 3.88 -34.79
C LYS A 881 0.29 4.78 -35.27
N PRO A 882 1.14 4.36 -36.23
CA PRO A 882 2.22 5.22 -36.76
C PRO A 882 1.71 6.58 -37.27
N THR A 883 0.60 6.57 -38.01
CA THR A 883 -0.03 7.75 -38.58
C THR A 883 -1.54 7.71 -38.38
N ASP A 884 -2.19 8.85 -38.60
CA ASP A 884 -3.66 8.97 -38.66
C ASP A 884 -4.38 8.49 -37.37
N ASN A 885 -3.92 8.99 -36.23
CA ASN A 885 -4.56 8.76 -34.95
C ASN A 885 -5.66 9.79 -34.72
N LEU A 886 -6.82 9.31 -34.27
CA LEU A 886 -7.94 10.17 -33.89
C LEU A 886 -7.79 10.61 -32.43
N LEU A 887 -7.59 11.90 -32.19
CA LEU A 887 -7.63 12.51 -30.87
C LEU A 887 -8.97 13.23 -30.70
N VAL A 888 -9.73 12.87 -29.67
CA VAL A 888 -11.02 13.49 -29.33
C VAL A 888 -10.95 14.03 -27.90
N LEU A 889 -11.53 15.20 -27.70
CA LEU A 889 -11.70 15.82 -26.39
C LEU A 889 -13.14 16.28 -26.24
N PHE A 890 -13.68 16.11 -25.03
CA PHE A 890 -14.85 16.84 -24.58
C PHE A 890 -14.41 17.86 -23.55
N GLU A 891 -14.70 19.15 -23.76
CA GLU A 891 -14.40 20.25 -22.85
C GLU A 891 -15.69 20.81 -22.27
N ASP A 892 -15.89 20.65 -20.95
CA ASP A 892 -17.13 21.03 -20.28
C ASP A 892 -17.14 22.49 -19.82
N LYS A 893 -15.98 23.05 -19.43
CA LYS A 893 -15.86 24.39 -18.84
C LYS A 893 -15.47 25.47 -19.86
N GLY A 894 -14.62 25.12 -20.81
CA GLY A 894 -14.05 26.00 -21.83
C GLY A 894 -12.53 26.11 -21.70
N GLY A 895 -11.84 26.04 -22.84
CA GLY A 895 -10.37 26.14 -22.94
C GLY A 895 -9.90 26.54 -24.33
N ASP A 896 -8.59 26.51 -24.55
CA ASP A 896 -7.96 26.77 -25.85
C ASP A 896 -7.26 25.50 -26.40
N PRO A 897 -7.91 24.75 -27.32
CA PRO A 897 -7.34 23.53 -27.87
C PRO A 897 -6.15 23.78 -28.79
N THR A 898 -5.97 25.02 -29.29
CA THR A 898 -4.85 25.36 -30.19
C THR A 898 -3.49 25.35 -29.48
N GLN A 899 -3.50 25.39 -28.14
CA GLN A 899 -2.32 25.35 -27.29
C GLN A 899 -2.02 23.95 -26.73
N ILE A 900 -2.87 22.96 -26.97
CA ILE A 900 -2.57 21.57 -26.61
C ILE A 900 -1.31 21.14 -27.37
N ARG A 901 -0.38 20.52 -26.65
CA ARG A 901 0.83 19.92 -27.20
C ARG A 901 1.01 18.54 -26.62
N PHE A 902 1.64 17.65 -27.37
CA PHE A 902 2.23 16.49 -26.76
C PHE A 902 3.61 16.84 -26.21
N VAL A 903 3.96 16.21 -25.11
CA VAL A 903 5.26 16.34 -24.47
C VAL A 903 5.86 14.94 -24.32
N LYS A 904 7.19 14.85 -24.48
CA LYS A 904 7.98 13.67 -24.15
C LYS A 904 8.59 13.84 -22.77
N ARG A 905 8.48 12.80 -21.96
CA ARG A 905 9.09 12.74 -20.64
C ARG A 905 10.51 12.17 -20.78
N LYS A 906 11.52 13.02 -20.66
CA LYS A 906 12.92 12.67 -20.94
C LYS A 906 13.82 12.95 -19.75
N LEU A 907 14.74 12.03 -19.47
CA LEU A 907 15.84 12.26 -18.54
C LEU A 907 16.89 13.15 -19.23
N THR A 908 17.19 14.29 -18.63
CA THR A 908 18.09 15.31 -19.20
C THR A 908 19.46 15.30 -18.54
N ASN A 909 19.49 15.27 -17.21
CA ASN A 909 20.73 15.32 -16.44
C ASN A 909 20.76 14.20 -15.40
N VAL A 910 21.96 13.74 -15.08
CA VAL A 910 22.23 12.84 -13.95
C VAL A 910 23.24 13.48 -13.01
N CYS A 911 23.05 13.25 -11.73
CA CYS A 911 23.87 13.79 -10.66
C CYS A 911 24.36 12.69 -9.74
N GLY A 912 25.56 12.86 -9.19
CA GLY A 912 26.14 11.97 -8.18
C GLY A 912 26.66 12.80 -7.02
N PHE A 913 26.45 12.33 -5.81
CA PHE A 913 27.02 12.89 -4.59
C PHE A 913 27.56 11.74 -3.75
N ILE A 914 28.83 11.79 -3.34
CA ILE A 914 29.44 10.80 -2.46
C ILE A 914 30.44 11.49 -1.53
N SER A 915 30.59 11.01 -0.31
CA SER A 915 31.56 11.52 0.67
C SER A 915 32.41 10.42 1.29
N GLU A 916 33.50 10.78 1.96
CA GLU A 916 34.40 9.82 2.63
C GLU A 916 33.69 8.99 3.72
N VAL A 917 32.57 9.47 4.25
CA VAL A 917 31.77 8.76 5.28
C VAL A 917 30.65 7.90 4.69
N HIS A 918 30.48 7.87 3.37
CA HIS A 918 29.56 6.91 2.75
C HIS A 918 30.10 5.49 2.86
N PRO A 919 29.23 4.48 3.02
CA PRO A 919 29.64 3.08 2.90
C PRO A 919 30.25 2.77 1.53
N PRO A 920 31.20 1.82 1.43
CA PRO A 920 31.63 1.28 0.14
C PRO A 920 30.47 0.62 -0.61
N HIS A 921 30.54 0.64 -1.94
CA HIS A 921 29.51 0.04 -2.78
C HIS A 921 29.35 -1.48 -2.53
N LEU A 922 28.12 -1.98 -2.59
CA LEU A 922 27.77 -3.35 -2.19
C LEU A 922 28.46 -4.45 -3.02
N LYS A 923 28.91 -4.13 -4.23
CA LYS A 923 29.76 -4.99 -5.08
C LYS A 923 31.05 -5.50 -4.40
N TYR A 924 31.55 -4.81 -3.37
CA TYR A 924 32.76 -5.20 -2.62
C TYR A 924 32.47 -6.15 -1.45
N TRP A 925 31.21 -6.52 -1.25
CA TRP A 925 30.80 -7.50 -0.24
C TRP A 925 30.69 -8.88 -0.86
N LYS A 926 31.26 -9.88 -0.20
CA LYS A 926 31.27 -11.27 -0.65
C LYS A 926 30.65 -12.18 0.39
N LYS A 927 29.77 -13.08 -0.06
CA LYS A 927 29.29 -14.20 0.74
C LYS A 927 30.24 -15.37 0.56
N THR A 928 30.80 -15.86 1.65
CA THR A 928 31.69 -17.02 1.69
C THR A 928 30.90 -18.33 1.60
N ILE A 929 31.59 -19.45 1.38
CA ILE A 929 30.98 -20.79 1.30
C ILE A 929 30.26 -21.17 2.61
N THR A 930 30.68 -20.62 3.75
CA THR A 930 30.06 -20.86 5.07
C THR A 930 28.93 -19.87 5.38
N ASN A 931 28.44 -19.11 4.40
CA ASN A 931 27.46 -18.02 4.55
C ASN A 931 27.94 -16.81 5.36
N ASN A 932 29.21 -16.74 5.77
CA ASN A 932 29.78 -15.53 6.36
C ASN A 932 29.84 -14.44 5.28
N VAL A 933 29.68 -13.19 5.68
CA VAL A 933 29.82 -12.03 4.78
C VAL A 933 31.08 -11.25 5.14
N GLU A 934 31.87 -10.90 4.14
CA GLU A 934 33.12 -10.15 4.32
C GLU A 934 33.22 -8.98 3.32
N LEU A 935 33.83 -7.89 3.78
CA LEU A 935 34.14 -6.71 2.98
C LEU A 935 35.56 -6.82 2.41
N GLU A 936 35.73 -6.57 1.11
CA GLU A 936 37.06 -6.52 0.51
C GLU A 936 37.93 -5.38 1.06
N ASN A 937 39.22 -5.64 1.30
CA ASN A 937 40.16 -4.64 1.84
C ASN A 937 40.33 -3.39 0.95
N THR A 938 40.09 -3.53 -0.35
CA THR A 938 40.15 -2.45 -1.36
C THR A 938 38.85 -1.65 -1.45
N ALA A 939 37.82 -1.99 -0.68
CA ALA A 939 36.53 -1.34 -0.73
C ALA A 939 36.64 0.13 -0.33
N ARG A 940 36.13 1.02 -1.19
CA ARG A 940 36.11 2.46 -0.98
C ARG A 940 34.79 3.05 -1.49
N PRO A 941 34.35 4.20 -0.96
CA PRO A 941 33.18 4.89 -1.48
C PRO A 941 33.40 5.28 -2.95
N SER A 942 32.40 5.05 -3.79
CA SER A 942 32.46 5.38 -5.20
C SER A 942 31.10 5.86 -5.67
N PHE A 943 31.05 6.95 -6.42
CA PHE A 943 29.81 7.37 -7.06
C PHE A 943 29.66 6.70 -8.43
N HIS A 944 28.42 6.60 -8.89
CA HIS A 944 28.05 6.02 -10.17
C HIS A 944 27.11 6.97 -10.90
N LEU A 945 27.32 7.14 -12.21
CA LEU A 945 26.40 7.84 -13.11
C LEU A 945 26.05 6.90 -14.27
N GLN A 946 24.79 6.89 -14.64
CA GLN A 946 24.29 6.10 -15.75
C GLN A 946 23.24 6.88 -16.53
N CYS A 947 23.54 7.13 -17.81
CA CYS A 947 22.58 7.67 -18.74
C CYS A 947 21.61 6.59 -19.27
N PRO A 948 20.41 6.98 -19.76
CA PRO A 948 19.45 6.10 -20.44
C PRO A 948 20.07 5.27 -21.57
N GLU A 949 19.42 4.17 -21.96
CA GLU A 949 20.04 3.13 -22.78
C GLU A 949 20.63 3.59 -24.11
N GLU A 950 19.98 4.55 -24.76
CA GLU A 950 20.34 5.10 -26.08
C GLU A 950 21.14 6.41 -25.98
N SER A 951 21.61 6.78 -24.79
CA SER A 951 22.32 8.04 -24.56
C SER A 951 23.64 7.83 -23.80
N GLN A 952 24.52 8.82 -23.89
CA GLN A 952 25.79 8.82 -23.17
C GLN A 952 26.00 10.17 -22.48
N ILE A 953 26.95 10.20 -21.54
CA ILE A 953 27.36 11.44 -20.90
C ILE A 953 28.02 12.33 -21.95
N SER A 954 27.36 13.41 -22.32
CA SER A 954 27.81 14.32 -23.37
C SER A 954 28.64 15.48 -22.85
N SER A 955 28.35 15.95 -21.63
CA SER A 955 29.16 16.97 -20.96
C SER A 955 28.99 16.92 -19.44
N ILE A 956 29.95 17.50 -18.73
CA ILE A 956 29.89 17.72 -17.27
C ILE A 956 29.52 19.18 -17.02
N LYS A 957 28.36 19.42 -16.40
CA LYS A 957 27.90 20.77 -16.02
C LYS A 957 28.57 21.26 -14.75
N PHE A 958 28.81 20.35 -13.82
CA PHE A 958 29.40 20.65 -12.54
C PHE A 958 30.21 19.46 -12.03
N ALA A 959 31.36 19.72 -11.43
CA ALA A 959 32.11 18.74 -10.67
C ALA A 959 32.90 19.45 -9.57
N SER A 960 32.84 18.94 -8.35
CA SER A 960 33.61 19.49 -7.23
C SER A 960 33.96 18.42 -6.22
N PHE A 961 35.26 18.15 -6.06
CA PHE A 961 35.84 17.38 -4.97
C PHE A 961 36.32 18.34 -3.87
N GLY A 962 35.79 18.22 -2.66
CA GLY A 962 36.03 19.13 -1.55
C GLY A 962 34.83 19.15 -0.62
N ASN A 963 34.20 20.31 -0.40
CA ASN A 963 32.97 20.43 0.39
C ASN A 963 31.78 21.04 -0.38
N PRO A 964 31.42 20.50 -1.57
CA PRO A 964 30.33 21.05 -2.38
C PRO A 964 29.01 21.12 -1.61
N GLN A 965 28.18 22.10 -1.97
CA GLN A 965 26.86 22.34 -1.38
C GLN A 965 25.77 22.33 -2.44
N GLY A 966 24.51 22.22 -2.00
CA GLY A 966 23.34 22.26 -2.88
C GLY A 966 22.82 20.87 -3.26
N THR A 967 21.92 20.84 -4.24
CA THR A 967 21.26 19.63 -4.74
C THR A 967 21.45 19.53 -6.26
N CYS A 968 21.11 18.37 -6.84
CA CYS A 968 21.16 18.18 -8.29
C CYS A 968 20.46 19.32 -9.06
N GLY A 969 21.13 19.88 -10.08
CA GLY A 969 20.67 21.05 -10.84
C GLY A 969 21.02 22.41 -10.21
N ALA A 970 21.48 22.43 -8.96
CA ALA A 970 21.82 23.64 -8.21
C ALA A 970 23.06 23.46 -7.32
N PHE A 971 24.00 22.59 -7.73
CA PHE A 971 25.25 22.40 -6.99
C PHE A 971 26.13 23.66 -7.05
N GLN A 972 26.83 23.90 -5.95
CA GLN A 972 27.76 25.02 -5.80
C GLN A 972 29.08 24.51 -5.21
N LYS A 973 30.18 25.15 -5.62
CA LYS A 973 31.48 24.92 -4.98
C LYS A 973 31.38 25.41 -3.53
N GLY A 974 31.85 24.61 -2.59
CA GLY A 974 31.94 25.03 -1.19
C GLY A 974 33.14 25.93 -0.94
N SER A 975 33.49 26.12 0.34
CA SER A 975 34.65 26.92 0.73
C SER A 975 36.00 26.30 0.33
N CYS A 976 36.03 25.01 -0.05
CA CYS A 976 37.22 24.32 -0.51
C CYS A 976 36.89 23.36 -1.68
N HIS A 977 37.77 23.35 -2.69
CA HIS A 977 37.55 22.65 -3.95
C HIS A 977 38.87 22.33 -4.65
N GLY A 978 39.04 21.08 -5.09
CA GLY A 978 40.17 20.66 -5.91
C GLY A 978 40.08 21.22 -7.32
N ILE A 979 41.07 22.00 -7.75
CA ILE A 979 41.09 22.73 -9.04
C ILE A 979 40.92 21.78 -10.24
N GLN A 980 41.39 20.54 -10.14
CA GLN A 980 41.32 19.55 -11.22
C GLN A 980 40.02 18.72 -11.23
N SER A 981 39.06 18.98 -10.32
CA SER A 981 37.84 18.16 -10.19
C SER A 981 37.11 17.97 -11.52
N SER A 982 36.89 19.07 -12.26
CA SER A 982 36.18 19.03 -13.54
C SER A 982 36.94 18.26 -14.60
N SER A 983 38.24 18.55 -14.80
CA SER A 983 39.02 17.90 -15.86
C SER A 983 39.18 16.40 -15.64
N ILE A 984 39.28 15.95 -14.40
CA ILE A 984 39.34 14.52 -14.04
C ILE A 984 38.00 13.85 -14.38
N VAL A 985 36.88 14.43 -13.95
CA VAL A 985 35.55 13.85 -14.18
C VAL A 985 35.20 13.85 -15.68
N GLU A 986 35.52 14.92 -16.40
CA GLU A 986 35.33 15.01 -17.85
C GLU A 986 36.07 13.91 -18.59
N LYS A 987 37.36 13.70 -18.27
CA LYS A 987 38.20 12.66 -18.87
C LYS A 987 37.65 11.25 -18.63
N GLU A 988 37.08 11.02 -17.45
CA GLU A 988 36.61 9.69 -17.03
C GLU A 988 35.20 9.38 -17.52
N CYS A 989 34.32 10.38 -17.63
CA CYS A 989 32.89 10.17 -17.86
C CYS A 989 32.40 10.51 -19.27
N ILE A 990 32.95 11.52 -19.96
CA ILE A 990 32.43 11.95 -21.27
C ILE A 990 32.56 10.84 -22.32
N GLY A 991 31.51 10.65 -23.12
CA GLY A 991 31.43 9.60 -24.15
C GLY A 991 31.15 8.20 -23.58
N ARG A 992 30.84 8.09 -22.28
CA ARG A 992 30.46 6.83 -21.65
C ARG A 992 29.00 6.84 -21.24
N LYS A 993 28.33 5.69 -21.39
CA LYS A 993 26.98 5.46 -20.86
C LYS A 993 26.98 5.33 -19.34
N PHE A 994 28.02 4.71 -18.79
CA PHE A 994 28.22 4.49 -17.37
C PHE A 994 29.57 5.05 -16.95
N CYS A 995 29.59 5.82 -15.86
CA CYS A 995 30.80 6.32 -15.22
C CYS A 995 30.81 5.92 -13.74
N SER A 996 31.96 5.44 -13.28
CA SER A 996 32.18 5.09 -11.87
C SER A 996 33.53 5.64 -11.45
N MET A 997 33.59 6.31 -10.30
CA MET A 997 34.86 6.76 -9.76
C MET A 997 34.89 6.59 -8.24
N THR A 998 36.00 6.02 -7.78
CA THR A 998 36.33 5.91 -6.36
C THR A 998 36.78 7.26 -5.82
N LEU A 999 36.28 7.60 -4.64
CA LEU A 999 36.73 8.75 -3.89
C LEU A 999 38.13 8.45 -3.30
N SER A 1000 39.18 9.06 -3.85
CA SER A 1000 40.55 8.89 -3.36
C SER A 1000 41.38 10.15 -3.62
N LEU A 1001 42.19 10.55 -2.65
CA LEU A 1001 43.10 11.69 -2.78
C LEU A 1001 44.08 11.47 -3.95
N GLU A 1002 44.63 10.27 -4.09
CA GLU A 1002 45.53 9.90 -5.20
C GLU A 1002 44.97 10.24 -6.59
N LYS A 1003 43.65 10.12 -6.79
CA LYS A 1003 43.00 10.41 -8.07
C LYS A 1003 42.75 11.90 -8.29
N PHE A 1004 42.53 12.68 -7.23
CA PHE A 1004 42.18 14.10 -7.29
C PHE A 1004 43.32 15.08 -6.95
N GLY A 1005 44.50 14.57 -6.60
CA GLY A 1005 45.71 15.36 -6.30
C GLY A 1005 45.88 15.61 -4.80
N ASP A 1006 46.45 16.77 -4.44
CA ASP A 1006 46.63 17.19 -3.05
C ASP A 1006 45.28 17.38 -2.33
N ASP A 1007 45.25 17.20 -1.01
CA ASP A 1007 44.04 17.39 -0.20
C ASP A 1007 43.56 18.85 -0.29
N PRO A 1008 42.42 19.12 -0.98
CA PRO A 1008 41.94 20.49 -1.15
C PRO A 1008 41.37 21.07 0.14
N CYS A 1009 41.11 20.22 1.15
CA CYS A 1009 40.41 20.58 2.38
C CYS A 1009 41.02 19.85 3.61
N PRO A 1010 42.26 20.15 4.02
CA PRO A 1010 42.89 19.46 5.14
C PRO A 1010 42.02 19.53 6.42
N GLY A 1011 41.73 18.37 7.01
CA GLY A 1011 40.93 18.27 8.23
C GLY A 1011 39.42 18.41 8.05
N ALA A 1012 38.92 18.62 6.82
CA ALA A 1012 37.50 18.58 6.53
C ALA A 1012 37.09 17.25 5.90
N LEU A 1013 35.78 16.96 5.91
CA LEU A 1013 35.18 15.83 5.20
C LEU A 1013 35.17 16.13 3.70
N LYS A 1014 35.76 15.23 2.89
CA LYS A 1014 35.76 15.40 1.43
C LYS A 1014 34.55 14.69 0.81
N SER A 1015 33.93 15.39 -0.12
CA SER A 1015 32.81 14.92 -0.93
C SER A 1015 33.02 15.28 -2.39
N LEU A 1016 32.50 14.45 -3.27
CA LEU A 1016 32.45 14.67 -4.70
C LEU A 1016 31.00 14.82 -5.14
N ALA A 1017 30.68 15.99 -5.70
CA ALA A 1017 29.41 16.25 -6.37
C ALA A 1017 29.66 16.43 -7.86
N VAL A 1018 28.85 15.75 -8.69
CA VAL A 1018 28.92 15.81 -10.16
C VAL A 1018 27.52 15.99 -10.73
N GLU A 1019 27.39 16.85 -11.74
CA GLU A 1019 26.22 16.97 -12.60
C GLU A 1019 26.65 16.78 -14.06
N ALA A 1020 26.00 15.85 -14.76
CA ALA A 1020 26.30 15.48 -16.13
C ALA A 1020 25.04 15.56 -17.01
N LEU A 1021 25.23 15.97 -18.27
CA LEU A 1021 24.19 15.91 -19.30
C LEU A 1021 24.20 14.55 -19.99
N CYS A 1022 23.01 14.01 -20.24
CA CYS A 1022 22.81 12.82 -21.07
C CYS A 1022 22.18 13.23 -22.40
N SER A 1023 22.79 12.86 -23.53
CA SER A 1023 22.22 13.09 -24.85
C SER A 1023 22.52 12.00 -25.85
#